data_AF-A0A6A4EJQ8-F1
#
_entry.id   AF-A0A6A4EJQ8-F1
#
_cell.length_a   1.000
_cell.length_b   1.000
_cell.length_c   1.000
_cell.angle_alpha   90.00
_cell.angle_beta   90.00
_cell.angle_gamma   90.00
#
_symmetry.space_group_name_H-M   'P 1'
#
loop_
_entity.id
_entity.type
_entity.pdbx_description
1 polymer ?
#
loop_
_entity_poly.entity_id
_entity_poly.type
_entity_poly.pdbx_seq_one_letter_code
_entity_poly.pdbx_strand_id
1 'polypeptide(L)'
;MAPTPSSRNVHDLERLSAVSITKDPDQTGYAGMKTPDAAVEVLEDGALRPGGMPVLTSKKYIGLLFQYAAVGVVYGMLPETIYPFMQEYLNCSGAQVAAAKELVVLPWSFKVFFGILSDCFPIRGYRRRPYMMIGWTVCILMLLIMAIMPVGKPYYTVASDRDISTSDYTPEIEARINTSAPGEGAKYIVLMFFAAVGYVLSDVCSDSIVCELAQQEPLAKRGKTQSAIYTVRTVLVILGELLVGFCFNGEDYGGDFDFSLSFSQLMIIITVLTAPILPIAWFFIKEEKAERRDFRVYINEFWDLLCKRVVYQIIAYHFFAGIFSGISYTASSPVQSYMVDVSPINSTLNDVLGHVCFMTGIMVTSKYGLHWNWRGMITPDGAPEPLEDGALRPGGMPNLLSPDYIGLLFQYAAVGVVYGMLPETVYPFMQQYLNCSGAQVAAAKELVILPWSFKVFYGIMSDCFPIRGYRRRPYMLIGWVVCIAMLLLMAVMPIGQPYYTVASDRDIPASEYTAEIEARINVNAPGEGAKYVVIMFLAAFGYVLSDVCSDSIVCELAQREPTAKRGKTQSAIYTVRTTLVILGELLVGFCFNGEDYGGDFNFSLSFPELMIIMVVLTAPAVPVTWFFIKEEKAERADFRKYIKEFWDLLCKRVVYQVIAHHFFAGIFASISYTASSPVQSFLVGVTPINNTLNDVLGHLCFMAGIMVTSKYGLNWNWRWMIIATGIVVIVVDSSVAFITVWDIFRNQWFWLGPPIAVQVPSGVAWIIALFVTVEIAGVGNEGAVYGLMTTVGNLATPFATTLTLLINGPFNITNARVKEDDHSVRVDITYTIIISYAMKIFSWAFLVLLPRQKKETQELARNGGSSKLLGGITIGYLSFALVWSLMANTLAIFDSTSCLVIAGGKGC
;
A
#
# COMPACT_ATOMS: atom_id res chain seq x y z
N MET A 1 9.16 55.36 46.25
CA MET A 1 9.66 56.64 45.71
C MET A 1 9.85 56.48 44.22
N ALA A 2 9.03 57.19 43.44
CA ALA A 2 9.21 57.63 42.04
C ALA A 2 9.33 56.56 40.91
N PRO A 3 9.02 56.91 39.64
CA PRO A 3 8.03 56.20 38.80
C PRO A 3 8.55 55.73 37.42
N THR A 4 7.72 55.01 36.64
CA THR A 4 7.81 54.82 35.16
C THR A 4 7.96 56.17 34.42
N PRO A 5 8.62 56.32 33.23
CA PRO A 5 8.19 55.65 31.96
C PRO A 5 9.21 55.55 30.76
N SER A 6 8.71 55.00 29.65
CA SER A 6 8.89 55.45 28.25
C SER A 6 9.84 54.72 27.28
N SER A 7 9.45 54.81 26.01
CA SER A 7 9.78 54.03 24.83
C SER A 7 10.97 54.56 24.03
N ARG A 8 11.76 53.68 23.41
CA ARG A 8 12.10 53.66 21.95
C ARG A 8 13.41 52.91 21.65
N ASN A 9 13.39 52.29 20.46
CA ASN A 9 14.51 51.89 19.62
C ASN A 9 15.18 50.54 19.89
N VAL A 10 14.49 49.52 19.37
CA VAL A 10 15.08 48.40 18.62
C VAL A 10 15.98 48.98 17.51
N HIS A 11 17.30 48.84 17.66
CA HIS A 11 18.37 48.87 16.64
C HIS A 11 19.67 49.25 17.36
N ASP A 12 20.36 48.27 17.95
CA ASP A 12 21.80 48.31 18.24
C ASP A 12 22.20 47.00 18.94
N LEU A 13 22.44 45.95 18.15
CA LEU A 13 23.25 44.79 18.57
C LEU A 13 23.88 44.09 17.34
N GLU A 14 24.08 44.82 16.24
CA GLU A 14 25.00 44.45 15.17
C GLU A 14 26.24 45.34 15.27
N ARG A 15 27.27 44.84 15.96
CA ARG A 15 28.71 45.16 15.82
C ARG A 15 29.43 44.83 17.12
N LEU A 16 29.89 43.60 17.26
CA LEU A 16 31.03 43.24 18.11
C LEU A 16 31.58 41.89 17.64
N SER A 17 32.46 41.92 16.64
CA SER A 17 33.67 41.08 16.56
C SER A 17 34.44 41.41 15.28
N ALA A 18 35.28 42.44 15.38
CA ALA A 18 36.42 42.63 14.50
C ALA A 18 37.70 42.41 15.32
N VAL A 19 38.81 42.14 14.61
CA VAL A 19 40.20 41.84 15.03
C VAL A 19 40.46 40.31 15.11
N SER A 20 41.37 39.70 14.35
CA SER A 20 42.64 40.19 13.77
C SER A 20 43.00 39.49 12.44
N ILE A 21 43.63 40.24 11.53
CA ILE A 21 44.29 39.79 10.30
C ILE A 21 45.79 39.60 10.60
N THR A 22 46.39 38.51 10.12
CA THR A 22 47.83 38.44 9.79
C THR A 22 48.05 37.64 8.50
N LYS A 23 48.96 38.12 7.64
CA LYS A 23 49.23 37.69 6.25
C LYS A 23 50.61 37.01 6.14
N ASP A 24 50.63 35.79 5.54
CA ASP A 24 51.67 35.03 4.78
C ASP A 24 53.16 34.96 5.24
N PRO A 25 54.04 34.02 4.77
CA PRO A 25 53.91 32.91 3.80
C PRO A 25 54.54 31.55 4.25
N ASP A 26 54.14 30.42 3.64
CA ASP A 26 55.07 29.38 3.11
C ASP A 26 54.30 28.17 2.56
N GLN A 27 54.46 27.96 1.25
CA GLN A 27 54.03 26.79 0.51
C GLN A 27 55.03 25.65 0.74
N THR A 28 54.53 24.48 1.15
CA THR A 28 54.84 23.13 0.61
C THR A 28 54.50 22.07 1.66
N GLY A 29 53.52 21.20 1.37
CA GLY A 29 53.24 20.03 2.21
C GLY A 29 51.82 19.94 2.77
N TYR A 30 50.78 20.08 1.93
CA TYR A 30 49.41 19.71 2.31
C TYR A 30 48.76 18.90 1.19
N ALA A 31 48.95 17.58 1.22
CA ALA A 31 48.02 16.63 0.63
C ALA A 31 47.19 16.02 1.77
N GLY A 32 46.53 16.89 2.54
CA GLY A 32 45.64 16.52 3.64
C GLY A 32 44.18 16.51 3.18
N MET A 33 43.41 15.59 3.77
CA MET A 33 41.94 15.50 3.74
C MET A 33 41.20 16.73 3.20
N LYS A 34 40.46 16.53 2.10
CA LYS A 34 39.52 17.51 1.55
C LYS A 34 38.32 17.73 2.51
N THR A 35 38.50 18.58 3.51
CA THR A 35 37.60 19.72 3.68
C THR A 35 38.00 20.77 2.64
N PRO A 36 37.05 21.41 1.93
CA PRO A 36 37.37 22.25 0.80
C PRO A 36 37.96 23.56 1.31
N ASP A 37 39.23 23.82 1.01
CA ASP A 37 39.73 25.18 0.77
C ASP A 37 41.12 25.12 0.14
N ALA A 38 41.14 25.20 -1.19
CA ALA A 38 42.12 25.94 -2.00
C ALA A 38 41.83 25.62 -3.48
N ALA A 39 41.44 26.66 -4.23
CA ALA A 39 40.85 26.66 -5.58
C ALA A 39 39.40 26.16 -5.62
N VAL A 40 38.49 27.01 -5.13
CA VAL A 40 37.06 26.91 -5.39
C VAL A 40 36.83 27.23 -6.87
N GLU A 41 37.03 26.25 -7.76
CA GLU A 41 36.02 26.09 -8.80
C GLU A 41 34.75 25.75 -8.04
N VAL A 42 33.83 26.71 -7.93
CA VAL A 42 32.48 26.44 -7.41
C VAL A 42 31.89 25.43 -8.39
N LEU A 43 32.05 24.13 -8.09
CA LEU A 43 31.40 23.09 -8.84
C LEU A 43 29.90 23.39 -8.77
N GLU A 44 29.26 23.50 -9.93
CA GLU A 44 27.87 23.94 -10.07
C GLU A 44 26.98 23.25 -9.02
N ASP A 45 26.13 24.04 -8.37
CA ASP A 45 25.09 23.58 -7.44
C ASP A 45 25.57 22.77 -6.21
N GLY A 46 26.80 22.98 -5.74
CA GLY A 46 27.29 22.48 -4.45
C GLY A 46 27.79 21.02 -4.45
N ALA A 47 28.19 20.48 -5.61
CA ALA A 47 28.83 19.17 -5.74
C ALA A 47 30.19 19.08 -5.02
N LEU A 48 30.55 17.90 -4.48
CA LEU A 48 31.81 17.67 -3.76
C LEU A 48 32.94 17.14 -4.66
N ARG A 49 32.59 16.59 -5.83
CA ARG A 49 33.54 16.11 -6.85
C ARG A 49 33.11 16.57 -8.25
N PRO A 50 34.06 16.84 -9.17
CA PRO A 50 33.75 17.11 -10.56
C PRO A 50 33.23 15.83 -11.26
N GLY A 51 32.35 15.98 -12.25
CA GLY A 51 31.85 14.84 -13.06
C GLY A 51 30.41 14.94 -13.54
N GLY A 52 29.62 15.88 -12.99
CA GLY A 52 28.20 16.06 -13.32
C GLY A 52 27.32 14.90 -12.81
N MET A 53 26.02 14.93 -13.13
CA MET A 53 25.09 13.89 -12.71
C MET A 53 25.44 12.51 -13.32
N PRO A 54 25.68 11.47 -12.50
CA PRO A 54 25.95 10.12 -13.01
C PRO A 54 24.75 9.53 -13.75
N VAL A 55 24.98 9.00 -14.95
CA VAL A 55 23.98 8.24 -15.73
C VAL A 55 24.26 6.75 -15.62
N LEU A 56 23.60 6.06 -14.69
CA LEU A 56 23.89 4.67 -14.34
C LEU A 56 23.74 3.66 -15.48
N THR A 57 22.85 3.93 -16.43
CA THR A 57 22.64 3.10 -17.63
C THR A 57 23.73 3.28 -18.70
N SER A 58 24.63 4.25 -18.53
CA SER A 58 25.73 4.46 -19.47
C SER A 58 26.72 3.29 -19.43
N LYS A 59 27.40 3.03 -20.56
CA LYS A 59 28.45 2.00 -20.66
C LYS A 59 29.56 2.15 -19.60
N LYS A 60 29.74 3.36 -19.04
CA LYS A 60 30.74 3.66 -18.00
C LYS A 60 30.32 3.12 -16.62
N TYR A 61 29.02 3.05 -16.33
CA TYR A 61 28.49 2.73 -15.00
C TYR A 61 27.58 1.50 -14.98
N ILE A 62 27.20 0.95 -16.14
CA ILE A 62 26.32 -0.23 -16.25
C ILE A 62 26.86 -1.45 -15.51
N GLY A 63 28.19 -1.62 -15.44
CA GLY A 63 28.81 -2.70 -14.66
C GLY A 63 28.42 -2.63 -13.18
N LEU A 64 28.24 -1.42 -12.63
CA LEU A 64 27.84 -1.20 -11.25
C LEU A 64 26.38 -1.61 -11.02
N LEU A 65 25.47 -1.38 -11.98
CA LEU A 65 24.09 -1.86 -11.88
C LEU A 65 24.04 -3.40 -11.80
N PHE A 66 24.84 -4.09 -12.62
CA PHE A 66 24.94 -5.54 -12.57
C PHE A 66 25.53 -6.06 -11.25
N GLN A 67 26.45 -5.32 -10.61
CA GLN A 67 26.96 -5.67 -9.27
C GLN A 67 25.82 -5.75 -8.27
N TYR A 68 25.00 -4.69 -8.18
CA TYR A 68 23.90 -4.65 -7.23
C TYR A 68 22.75 -5.58 -7.60
N ALA A 69 22.54 -5.86 -8.89
CA ALA A 69 21.62 -6.89 -9.32
C ALA A 69 22.05 -8.29 -8.83
N ALA A 70 23.33 -8.64 -9.02
CA ALA A 70 23.89 -9.91 -8.54
C ALA A 70 23.85 -10.01 -7.00
N VAL A 71 24.17 -8.92 -6.28
CA VAL A 71 24.01 -8.85 -4.82
C VAL A 71 22.55 -9.08 -4.45
N GLY A 72 21.60 -8.45 -5.15
CA GLY A 72 20.17 -8.61 -4.88
C GLY A 72 19.70 -10.06 -5.06
N VAL A 73 20.14 -10.74 -6.12
CA VAL A 73 19.82 -12.16 -6.34
C VAL A 73 20.33 -13.03 -5.18
N VAL A 74 21.60 -12.93 -4.82
CA VAL A 74 22.17 -13.77 -3.75
C VAL A 74 21.59 -13.41 -2.38
N TYR A 75 21.40 -12.12 -2.09
CA TYR A 75 20.86 -11.64 -0.82
C TYR A 75 19.38 -11.96 -0.64
N GLY A 76 18.58 -11.99 -1.72
CA GLY A 76 17.17 -12.39 -1.64
C GLY A 76 16.97 -13.89 -1.63
N MET A 77 17.77 -14.64 -2.39
CA MET A 77 17.57 -16.10 -2.48
C MET A 77 18.18 -16.85 -1.30
N LEU A 78 19.41 -16.53 -0.88
CA LEU A 78 20.15 -17.38 0.05
C LEU A 78 19.54 -17.42 1.46
N PRO A 79 19.21 -16.27 2.11
CA PRO A 79 18.59 -16.28 3.43
C PRO A 79 17.18 -16.88 3.42
N GLU A 80 16.44 -16.71 2.32
CA GLU A 80 15.07 -17.20 2.19
C GLU A 80 14.99 -18.73 2.21
N THR A 81 16.06 -19.42 1.79
CA THR A 81 16.12 -20.88 1.91
C THR A 81 16.20 -21.39 3.36
N ILE A 82 16.55 -20.54 4.33
CA ILE A 82 16.85 -20.99 5.70
C ILE A 82 15.62 -21.57 6.38
N TYR A 83 14.45 -20.96 6.25
CA TYR A 83 13.21 -21.50 6.85
C TYR A 83 12.82 -22.86 6.25
N PRO A 84 12.53 -22.99 4.94
CA PRO A 84 12.15 -24.26 4.34
C PRO A 84 13.23 -25.35 4.47
N PHE A 85 14.51 -24.97 4.46
CA PHE A 85 15.58 -25.97 4.54
C PHE A 85 15.93 -26.37 5.98
N MET A 86 16.09 -25.42 6.90
CA MET A 86 16.53 -25.72 8.26
C MET A 86 15.35 -26.18 9.13
N GLN A 87 14.22 -25.48 9.09
CA GLN A 87 13.06 -25.80 9.91
C GLN A 87 12.30 -26.99 9.33
N GLU A 88 11.90 -26.92 8.06
CA GLU A 88 10.98 -27.90 7.49
C GLU A 88 11.71 -29.19 7.05
N TYR A 89 12.77 -29.06 6.25
CA TYR A 89 13.47 -30.22 5.70
C TYR A 89 14.36 -30.94 6.74
N LEU A 90 15.13 -30.17 7.52
CA LEU A 90 16.07 -30.71 8.52
C LEU A 90 15.51 -30.80 9.94
N ASN A 91 14.35 -30.21 10.23
CA ASN A 91 13.74 -30.17 11.57
C ASN A 91 14.66 -29.58 12.66
N CYS A 92 15.37 -28.50 12.32
CA CYS A 92 16.14 -27.74 13.30
C CYS A 92 15.21 -26.99 14.25
N SER A 93 15.66 -26.77 15.49
CA SER A 93 14.91 -25.96 16.45
C SER A 93 14.82 -24.49 16.03
N GLY A 94 13.77 -23.79 16.46
CA GLY A 94 13.63 -22.34 16.20
C GLY A 94 14.83 -21.51 16.66
N ALA A 95 15.53 -21.92 17.72
CA ALA A 95 16.78 -21.28 18.16
C ALA A 95 17.93 -21.47 17.15
N GLN A 96 18.06 -22.66 16.55
CA GLN A 96 19.04 -22.91 15.49
C GLN A 96 18.71 -22.14 14.21
N VAL A 97 17.43 -22.04 13.84
CA VAL A 97 16.98 -21.25 12.68
C VAL A 97 17.25 -19.76 12.88
N ALA A 98 16.94 -19.21 14.05
CA ALA A 98 17.26 -17.82 14.37
C ALA A 98 18.78 -17.55 14.31
N ALA A 99 19.60 -18.42 14.92
CA ALA A 99 21.05 -18.31 14.85
C ALA A 99 21.59 -18.42 13.43
N ALA A 100 20.99 -19.28 12.60
CA ALA A 100 21.35 -19.42 11.19
C ALA A 100 21.10 -18.15 10.39
N LYS A 101 19.93 -17.51 10.55
CA LYS A 101 19.60 -16.23 9.90
C LYS A 101 20.63 -15.15 10.27
N GLU A 102 20.96 -15.02 11.55
CA GLU A 102 21.96 -14.05 12.02
C GLU A 102 23.37 -14.33 11.48
N LEU A 103 23.80 -15.59 11.47
CA LEU A 103 25.11 -15.96 10.94
C LEU A 103 25.24 -15.62 9.46
N VAL A 104 24.20 -15.83 8.64
CA VAL A 104 24.26 -15.49 7.21
C VAL A 104 24.33 -13.98 6.96
N VAL A 105 23.77 -13.16 7.85
CA VAL A 105 23.79 -11.68 7.77
C VAL A 105 25.04 -11.07 8.45
N LEU A 106 25.71 -11.80 9.34
CA LEU A 106 26.90 -11.32 10.07
C LEU A 106 28.00 -10.71 9.18
N PRO A 107 28.27 -11.18 7.94
CA PRO A 107 29.29 -10.56 7.08
C PRO A 107 29.07 -9.07 6.79
N TRP A 108 27.83 -8.57 6.85
CA TRP A 108 27.53 -7.14 6.72
C TRP A 108 28.15 -6.30 7.84
N SER A 109 28.42 -6.88 9.02
CA SER A 109 29.15 -6.22 10.10
C SER A 109 30.64 -6.04 9.80
N PHE A 110 31.20 -6.80 8.85
CA PHE A 110 32.61 -6.70 8.46
C PHE A 110 32.90 -5.61 7.42
N LYS A 111 31.89 -4.88 6.95
CA LYS A 111 32.04 -3.86 5.90
C LYS A 111 33.16 -2.85 6.15
N VAL A 112 33.34 -2.40 7.40
CA VAL A 112 34.41 -1.46 7.77
C VAL A 112 35.80 -2.04 7.48
N PHE A 113 36.02 -3.32 7.80
CA PHE A 113 37.32 -3.97 7.59
C PHE A 113 37.60 -4.19 6.10
N PHE A 114 36.58 -4.59 5.32
CA PHE A 114 36.71 -4.71 3.86
C PHE A 114 36.99 -3.36 3.19
N GLY A 115 36.38 -2.28 3.70
CA GLY A 115 36.64 -0.92 3.25
C GLY A 115 38.09 -0.50 3.48
N ILE A 116 38.58 -0.67 4.71
CA ILE A 116 39.99 -0.38 5.08
C ILE A 116 40.95 -1.20 4.22
N LEU A 117 40.68 -2.49 4.05
CA LEU A 117 41.52 -3.40 3.26
C LEU A 117 41.63 -2.94 1.81
N SER A 118 40.51 -2.65 1.17
CA SER A 118 40.48 -2.20 -0.24
C SER A 118 41.03 -0.77 -0.42
N ASP A 119 40.87 0.11 0.57
CA ASP A 119 41.43 1.47 0.55
C ASP A 119 42.96 1.51 0.67
N CYS A 120 43.51 0.68 1.55
CA CYS A 120 44.92 0.76 1.95
C CYS A 120 45.84 -0.16 1.14
N PHE A 121 45.32 -1.23 0.54
CA PHE A 121 46.14 -2.28 -0.08
C PHE A 121 45.75 -2.55 -1.55
N PRO A 122 46.02 -1.62 -2.50
CA PRO A 122 45.72 -1.86 -3.91
C PRO A 122 46.45 -3.09 -4.47
N ILE A 123 45.73 -3.97 -5.16
CA ILE A 123 46.29 -5.16 -5.82
C ILE A 123 46.62 -4.79 -7.27
N ARG A 124 47.90 -4.88 -7.65
CA ARG A 124 48.41 -4.45 -8.98
C ARG A 124 48.04 -2.99 -9.33
N GLY A 125 47.90 -2.14 -8.32
CA GLY A 125 47.53 -0.73 -8.45
C GLY A 125 46.03 -0.45 -8.51
N TYR A 126 45.16 -1.45 -8.43
CA TYR A 126 43.70 -1.27 -8.38
C TYR A 126 43.16 -1.54 -6.97
N ARG A 127 42.34 -0.63 -6.45
CA ARG A 127 41.80 -0.65 -5.08
C ARG A 127 40.48 -1.43 -4.96
N ARG A 128 39.67 -1.54 -6.01
CA ARG A 128 38.30 -2.07 -5.93
C ARG A 128 38.10 -3.33 -6.76
N ARG A 129 38.37 -3.26 -8.06
CA ARG A 129 38.05 -4.32 -9.02
C ARG A 129 38.69 -5.68 -8.65
N PRO A 130 39.95 -5.78 -8.22
CA PRO A 130 40.52 -7.06 -7.79
C PRO A 130 39.78 -7.66 -6.59
N TYR A 131 39.39 -6.85 -5.61
CA TYR A 131 38.63 -7.30 -4.44
C TYR A 131 37.21 -7.73 -4.81
N MET A 132 36.56 -7.06 -5.76
CA MET A 132 35.28 -7.51 -6.33
C MET A 132 35.41 -8.89 -7.01
N MET A 133 36.48 -9.09 -7.78
CA MET A 133 36.72 -10.40 -8.42
C MET A 133 36.93 -11.49 -7.37
N ILE A 134 37.75 -11.23 -6.34
CA ILE A 134 37.99 -12.17 -5.24
C ILE A 134 36.68 -12.49 -4.51
N GLY A 135 35.91 -11.46 -4.13
CA GLY A 135 34.65 -11.62 -3.42
C GLY A 135 33.64 -12.46 -4.19
N TRP A 136 33.41 -12.14 -5.45
CA TRP A 136 32.51 -12.94 -6.30
C TRP A 136 33.03 -14.35 -6.57
N THR A 137 34.35 -14.54 -6.73
CA THR A 137 34.92 -15.89 -6.86
C THR A 137 34.64 -16.74 -5.63
N VAL A 138 34.81 -16.17 -4.42
CA VAL A 138 34.50 -16.87 -3.16
C VAL A 138 33.01 -17.18 -3.08
N CYS A 139 32.13 -16.22 -3.39
CA CYS A 139 30.69 -16.43 -3.38
C CYS A 139 30.26 -17.56 -4.30
N ILE A 140 30.68 -17.51 -5.57
CA ILE A 140 30.32 -18.52 -6.59
C ILE A 140 30.89 -19.89 -6.22
N LEU A 141 32.12 -19.95 -5.68
CA LEU A 141 32.72 -21.21 -5.23
C LEU A 141 31.90 -21.84 -4.09
N MET A 142 31.49 -21.06 -3.09
CA MET A 142 30.68 -21.57 -1.97
C MET A 142 29.29 -22.04 -2.44
N LEU A 143 28.65 -21.29 -3.34
CA LEU A 143 27.37 -21.68 -3.95
C LEU A 143 27.51 -22.99 -4.75
N LEU A 144 28.60 -23.13 -5.52
CA LEU A 144 28.87 -24.34 -6.28
C LEU A 144 29.16 -25.54 -5.37
N ILE A 145 29.88 -25.35 -4.26
CA ILE A 145 30.09 -26.41 -3.26
C ILE A 145 28.75 -26.86 -2.68
N MET A 146 27.85 -25.95 -2.32
CA MET A 146 26.51 -26.30 -1.83
C MET A 146 25.66 -27.00 -2.90
N ALA A 147 25.82 -26.64 -4.18
CA ALA A 147 25.13 -27.27 -5.30
C ALA A 147 25.53 -28.74 -5.51
N ILE A 148 26.82 -29.08 -5.32
CA ILE A 148 27.34 -30.43 -5.56
C ILE A 148 27.38 -31.31 -4.31
N MET A 149 27.23 -30.72 -3.11
CA MET A 149 27.23 -31.46 -1.85
C MET A 149 25.93 -32.25 -1.67
N PRO A 150 25.98 -33.55 -1.33
CA PRO A 150 24.77 -34.33 -1.11
C PRO A 150 24.02 -33.84 0.12
N VAL A 151 22.73 -33.56 -0.06
CA VAL A 151 21.83 -33.02 0.98
C VAL A 151 21.51 -34.04 2.07
N GLY A 152 21.45 -35.32 1.72
CA GLY A 152 20.98 -36.38 2.62
C GLY A 152 19.46 -36.57 2.52
N LYS A 153 18.88 -37.35 3.44
CA LYS A 153 17.43 -37.55 3.51
C LYS A 153 16.81 -36.52 4.47
N PRO A 154 15.57 -36.05 4.21
CA PRO A 154 14.85 -35.16 5.12
C PRO A 154 14.60 -35.84 6.48
N TYR A 155 14.27 -35.03 7.49
CA TYR A 155 13.88 -35.53 8.82
C TYR A 155 12.67 -36.46 8.73
N TYR A 156 11.64 -36.02 8.00
CA TYR A 156 10.47 -36.83 7.65
C TYR A 156 10.70 -37.47 6.28
N THR A 157 10.98 -38.78 6.24
CA THR A 157 11.17 -39.48 4.95
C THR A 157 9.86 -39.65 4.15
N VAL A 158 8.73 -39.46 4.84
CA VAL A 158 7.39 -39.33 4.25
C VAL A 158 6.84 -38.01 4.80
N ALA A 159 6.58 -37.04 3.94
CA ALA A 159 6.29 -35.66 4.36
C ALA A 159 5.04 -35.56 5.26
N SER A 160 4.00 -36.34 4.98
CA SER A 160 2.74 -36.40 5.76
C SER A 160 2.92 -36.81 7.23
N ASP A 161 4.05 -37.42 7.59
CA ASP A 161 4.33 -37.77 8.99
C ASP A 161 4.53 -36.53 9.89
N ARG A 162 4.77 -35.36 9.26
CA ARG A 162 4.89 -34.06 9.93
C ARG A 162 3.59 -33.63 10.60
N ASP A 163 2.46 -33.94 9.97
CA ASP A 163 1.13 -33.49 10.41
C ASP A 163 0.52 -34.42 11.47
N ILE A 164 1.20 -35.52 11.79
CA ILE A 164 0.79 -36.47 12.81
C ILE A 164 1.34 -36.00 14.16
N SER A 165 0.48 -35.94 15.17
CA SER A 165 0.92 -35.65 16.54
C SER A 165 1.94 -36.69 17.01
N THR A 166 3.01 -36.23 17.67
CA THR A 166 4.02 -37.13 18.26
C THR A 166 3.43 -38.16 19.24
N SER A 167 2.27 -37.89 19.84
CA SER A 167 1.54 -38.85 20.69
C SER A 167 1.00 -40.05 19.93
N ASP A 168 0.80 -39.89 18.62
CA ASP A 168 0.10 -40.84 17.75
C ASP A 168 1.08 -41.55 16.80
N TYR A 169 2.38 -41.41 17.04
CA TYR A 169 3.43 -42.09 16.28
C TYR A 169 3.36 -43.60 16.51
N THR A 170 3.20 -44.34 15.41
CA THR A 170 3.36 -45.79 15.42
C THR A 170 4.84 -46.17 15.38
N PRO A 171 5.23 -47.38 15.82
CA PRO A 171 6.62 -47.85 15.72
C PRO A 171 7.19 -47.80 14.29
N GLU A 172 6.33 -47.94 13.27
CA GLU A 172 6.72 -47.80 11.86
C GLU A 172 6.99 -46.35 11.44
N ILE A 173 6.31 -45.37 12.06
CA ILE A 173 6.59 -43.93 11.87
C ILE A 173 7.92 -43.61 12.54
N GLU A 174 8.10 -44.01 13.80
CA GLU A 174 9.34 -43.76 14.54
C GLU A 174 10.58 -44.34 13.84
N ALA A 175 10.46 -45.56 13.28
CA ALA A 175 11.58 -46.23 12.61
C ALA A 175 12.04 -45.54 11.31
N ARG A 176 11.19 -44.73 10.67
CA ARG A 176 11.54 -44.02 9.41
C ARG A 176 11.88 -42.55 9.63
N ILE A 177 11.70 -42.00 10.84
CA ILE A 177 12.16 -40.65 11.19
C ILE A 177 13.69 -40.58 11.20
N ASN A 178 14.25 -39.64 10.45
CA ASN A 178 15.69 -39.39 10.42
C ASN A 178 16.09 -38.36 11.49
N THR A 179 16.27 -38.83 12.72
CA THR A 179 16.66 -37.98 13.87
C THR A 179 18.05 -37.35 13.75
N SER A 180 18.87 -37.78 12.79
CA SER A 180 20.20 -37.21 12.54
C SER A 180 20.20 -36.00 11.60
N ALA A 181 19.10 -35.75 10.87
CA ALA A 181 18.98 -34.66 9.90
C ALA A 181 19.32 -33.26 10.45
N PRO A 182 18.88 -32.86 11.68
CA PRO A 182 19.18 -31.53 12.21
C PRO A 182 20.68 -31.27 12.39
N GLY A 183 21.49 -32.33 12.57
CA GLY A 183 22.94 -32.24 12.70
C GLY A 183 23.65 -31.78 11.43
N GLU A 184 23.01 -31.92 10.26
CA GLU A 184 23.60 -31.55 8.98
C GLU A 184 23.46 -30.05 8.66
N GLY A 185 22.60 -29.30 9.36
CA GLY A 185 22.32 -27.90 9.04
C GLY A 185 23.54 -26.97 9.14
N ALA A 186 24.43 -27.22 10.12
CA ALA A 186 25.55 -26.33 10.42
C ALA A 186 26.52 -26.14 9.24
N LYS A 187 26.80 -27.21 8.47
CA LYS A 187 27.73 -27.13 7.32
C LYS A 187 27.20 -26.20 6.21
N TYR A 188 25.89 -26.18 6.00
CA TYR A 188 25.24 -25.29 5.01
C TYR A 188 25.32 -23.84 5.45
N ILE A 189 25.04 -23.55 6.72
CA ILE A 189 25.12 -22.18 7.25
C ILE A 189 26.54 -21.63 7.19
N VAL A 190 27.56 -22.46 7.45
CA VAL A 190 28.96 -22.04 7.29
C VAL A 190 29.29 -21.70 5.84
N LEU A 191 28.82 -22.49 4.87
CA LEU A 191 29.01 -22.19 3.45
C LEU A 191 28.24 -20.93 3.01
N MET A 192 27.02 -20.74 3.51
CA MET A 192 26.23 -19.52 3.28
C MET A 192 26.92 -18.29 3.86
N PHE A 193 27.50 -18.40 5.06
CA PHE A 193 28.29 -17.34 5.68
C PHE A 193 29.48 -16.94 4.79
N PHE A 194 30.27 -17.91 4.30
CA PHE A 194 31.39 -17.61 3.41
C PHE A 194 30.95 -17.08 2.04
N ALA A 195 29.81 -17.55 1.52
CA ALA A 195 29.21 -16.97 0.33
C ALA A 195 28.87 -15.49 0.55
N ALA A 196 28.31 -15.17 1.73
CA ALA A 196 28.00 -13.82 2.15
C ALA A 196 29.23 -12.94 2.38
N VAL A 197 30.30 -13.47 2.98
CA VAL A 197 31.61 -12.78 3.03
C VAL A 197 32.08 -12.41 1.62
N GLY A 198 31.93 -13.31 0.66
CA GLY A 198 32.28 -13.10 -0.73
C GLY A 198 31.53 -11.93 -1.38
N TYR A 199 30.20 -12.00 -1.43
CA TYR A 199 29.44 -10.93 -2.09
C TYR A 199 29.49 -9.61 -1.32
N VAL A 200 29.58 -9.62 0.03
CA VAL A 200 29.69 -8.38 0.82
C VAL A 200 31.03 -7.68 0.57
N LEU A 201 32.14 -8.42 0.39
CA LEU A 201 33.42 -7.82 -0.01
C LEU A 201 33.30 -7.06 -1.35
N SER A 202 32.60 -7.65 -2.32
CA SER A 202 32.32 -7.01 -3.61
C SER A 202 31.37 -5.82 -3.48
N ASP A 203 30.35 -5.93 -2.64
CA ASP A 203 29.37 -4.87 -2.34
C ASP A 203 30.06 -3.66 -1.71
N VAL A 204 30.97 -3.84 -0.75
CA VAL A 204 31.74 -2.73 -0.14
C VAL A 204 32.58 -1.97 -1.15
N CYS A 205 33.20 -2.70 -2.09
CA CYS A 205 33.95 -2.07 -3.18
C CYS A 205 33.01 -1.28 -4.10
N SER A 206 31.78 -1.76 -4.30
CA SER A 206 30.75 -1.10 -5.11
C SER A 206 30.20 0.13 -4.40
N ASP A 207 29.84 0.02 -3.12
CA ASP A 207 29.40 1.12 -2.23
C ASP A 207 30.41 2.26 -2.22
N SER A 208 31.71 1.92 -2.20
CA SER A 208 32.76 2.90 -2.28
C SER A 208 32.68 3.72 -3.58
N ILE A 209 32.54 3.06 -4.75
CA ILE A 209 32.38 3.73 -6.05
C ILE A 209 31.08 4.55 -6.08
N VAL A 210 29.99 4.01 -5.53
CA VAL A 210 28.70 4.71 -5.44
C VAL A 210 28.82 5.99 -4.61
N CYS A 211 29.54 5.96 -3.49
CA CYS A 211 29.81 7.15 -2.68
C CYS A 211 30.57 8.21 -3.48
N GLU A 212 31.55 7.81 -4.30
CA GLU A 212 32.28 8.75 -5.15
C GLU A 212 31.37 9.38 -6.22
N LEU A 213 30.45 8.60 -6.80
CA LEU A 213 29.48 9.08 -7.77
C LEU A 213 28.42 9.99 -7.13
N ALA A 214 27.93 9.64 -5.94
CA ALA A 214 26.98 10.48 -5.20
C ALA A 214 27.59 11.84 -4.80
N GLN A 215 28.91 11.90 -4.60
CA GLN A 215 29.64 13.15 -4.36
C GLN A 215 29.71 14.06 -5.61
N GLN A 216 29.52 13.53 -6.81
CA GLN A 216 29.43 14.32 -8.06
C GLN A 216 28.05 14.97 -8.23
N GLU A 217 27.06 14.52 -7.48
CA GLU A 217 25.71 15.07 -7.55
C GLU A 217 25.67 16.47 -6.91
N PRO A 218 24.96 17.42 -7.55
CA PRO A 218 24.53 18.68 -6.94
C PRO A 218 23.94 18.44 -5.55
N LEU A 219 24.13 19.38 -4.63
CA LEU A 219 23.60 19.28 -3.27
C LEU A 219 22.09 18.98 -3.27
N ALA A 220 21.35 19.58 -4.21
CA ALA A 220 19.91 19.39 -4.33
C ALA A 220 19.48 17.99 -4.80
N LYS A 221 20.39 17.18 -5.35
CA LYS A 221 20.09 15.84 -5.88
C LYS A 221 20.93 14.75 -5.22
N ARG A 222 21.77 15.11 -4.24
CA ARG A 222 22.72 14.23 -3.57
C ARG A 222 22.00 13.10 -2.85
N GLY A 223 22.35 11.86 -3.19
CA GLY A 223 21.72 10.63 -2.70
C GLY A 223 20.85 9.93 -3.74
N LYS A 224 20.62 10.52 -4.93
CA LYS A 224 19.85 9.88 -6.00
C LYS A 224 20.53 8.64 -6.57
N THR A 225 21.85 8.71 -6.77
CA THR A 225 22.65 7.59 -7.28
C THR A 225 22.60 6.40 -6.31
N GLN A 226 22.80 6.64 -5.01
CA GLN A 226 22.67 5.62 -3.96
C GLN A 226 21.27 5.00 -3.96
N SER A 227 20.24 5.83 -3.99
CA SER A 227 18.86 5.36 -3.96
C SER A 227 18.50 4.50 -5.17
N ALA A 228 18.86 4.93 -6.38
CA ALA A 228 18.56 4.20 -7.61
C ALA A 228 19.21 2.81 -7.61
N ILE A 229 20.44 2.73 -7.11
CA ILE A 229 21.19 1.48 -7.03
C ILE A 229 20.59 0.54 -5.98
N TYR A 230 20.23 1.05 -4.80
CA TYR A 230 19.55 0.24 -3.79
C TYR A 230 18.15 -0.20 -4.24
N THR A 231 17.43 0.62 -5.02
CA THR A 231 16.18 0.19 -5.66
C THR A 231 16.40 -1.00 -6.58
N VAL A 232 17.42 -0.95 -7.46
CA VAL A 232 17.75 -2.09 -8.33
C VAL A 232 18.07 -3.33 -7.51
N ARG A 233 18.92 -3.21 -6.47
CA ARG A 233 19.21 -4.33 -5.57
C ARG A 233 17.92 -4.92 -4.99
N THR A 234 17.05 -4.09 -4.42
CA THR A 234 15.82 -4.55 -3.76
C THR A 234 14.83 -5.18 -4.73
N VAL A 235 14.73 -4.71 -5.98
CA VAL A 235 13.95 -5.40 -7.02
C VAL A 235 14.45 -6.82 -7.24
N LEU A 236 15.76 -7.01 -7.32
CA LEU A 236 16.35 -8.34 -7.50
C LEU A 236 16.25 -9.22 -6.25
N VAL A 237 16.23 -8.62 -5.05
CA VAL A 237 15.90 -9.32 -3.79
C VAL A 237 14.49 -9.90 -3.88
N ILE A 238 13.49 -9.07 -4.19
CA ILE A 238 12.09 -9.48 -4.32
C ILE A 238 11.94 -10.59 -5.37
N LEU A 239 12.57 -10.44 -6.54
CA LEU A 239 12.52 -11.48 -7.57
C LEU A 239 13.20 -12.78 -7.13
N GLY A 240 14.29 -12.68 -6.35
CA GLY A 240 14.97 -13.83 -5.76
C GLY A 240 14.10 -14.54 -4.74
N GLU A 241 13.49 -13.80 -3.82
CA GLU A 241 12.56 -14.31 -2.80
C GLU A 241 11.40 -15.03 -3.47
N LEU A 242 10.73 -14.40 -4.44
CA LEU A 242 9.64 -15.03 -5.19
C LEU A 242 10.08 -16.33 -5.88
N LEU A 243 11.29 -16.37 -6.45
CA LEU A 243 11.80 -17.60 -7.06
C LEU A 243 11.94 -18.71 -6.01
N VAL A 244 12.42 -18.41 -4.79
CA VAL A 244 12.47 -19.38 -3.70
C VAL A 244 11.05 -19.79 -3.27
N GLY A 245 10.17 -18.83 -2.97
CA GLY A 245 8.81 -19.14 -2.51
C GLY A 245 7.95 -19.93 -3.51
N PHE A 246 8.13 -19.73 -4.82
CA PHE A 246 7.39 -20.50 -5.83
C PHE A 246 8.05 -21.81 -6.22
N CYS A 247 9.39 -21.88 -6.21
CA CYS A 247 10.11 -23.04 -6.72
C CYS A 247 10.72 -23.91 -5.61
N PHE A 248 10.63 -23.54 -4.34
CA PHE A 248 11.18 -24.27 -3.19
C PHE A 248 10.11 -24.47 -2.11
N ASN A 249 8.95 -25.00 -2.53
CA ASN A 249 7.69 -25.03 -1.76
C ASN A 249 6.90 -26.34 -1.96
N GLY A 250 7.60 -27.47 -2.12
CA GLY A 250 6.95 -28.79 -2.12
C GLY A 250 6.83 -29.37 -0.70
N GLU A 251 6.17 -30.52 -0.60
CA GLU A 251 5.86 -31.18 0.69
C GLU A 251 7.09 -31.39 1.58
N ASP A 252 8.22 -31.81 1.01
CA ASP A 252 9.48 -31.99 1.76
C ASP A 252 9.94 -30.72 2.49
N TYR A 253 9.59 -29.54 1.96
CA TYR A 253 9.95 -28.22 2.48
C TYR A 253 8.79 -27.53 3.22
N GLY A 254 7.70 -28.23 3.52
CA GLY A 254 6.53 -27.68 4.23
C GLY A 254 5.57 -26.89 3.35
N GLY A 255 5.61 -27.15 2.05
CA GLY A 255 4.74 -26.53 1.07
C GLY A 255 3.69 -27.47 0.52
N ASP A 256 2.73 -26.90 -0.19
CA ASP A 256 1.54 -27.54 -0.74
C ASP A 256 1.67 -27.84 -2.25
N PHE A 257 2.82 -27.56 -2.88
CA PHE A 257 2.98 -27.72 -4.31
C PHE A 257 3.42 -29.14 -4.69
N ASP A 258 2.80 -29.69 -5.74
CA ASP A 258 3.21 -30.95 -6.37
C ASP A 258 4.62 -30.90 -7.00
N PHE A 259 5.19 -29.70 -7.14
CA PHE A 259 6.51 -29.46 -7.70
C PHE A 259 7.38 -28.64 -6.74
N SER A 260 8.63 -29.08 -6.57
CA SER A 260 9.67 -28.29 -5.90
C SER A 260 11.03 -28.58 -6.48
N LEU A 261 11.86 -27.55 -6.57
CA LEU A 261 13.29 -27.70 -6.74
C LEU A 261 13.89 -28.28 -5.47
N SER A 262 14.93 -29.08 -5.65
CA SER A 262 15.82 -29.44 -4.54
C SER A 262 16.72 -28.28 -4.16
N PHE A 263 17.23 -28.29 -2.92
CA PHE A 263 18.17 -27.29 -2.44
C PHE A 263 19.39 -27.18 -3.38
N SER A 264 19.93 -28.32 -3.84
CA SER A 264 21.03 -28.37 -4.80
C SER A 264 20.70 -27.71 -6.14
N GLN A 265 19.51 -27.98 -6.71
CA GLN A 265 19.07 -27.34 -7.96
C GLN A 265 18.94 -25.83 -7.80
N LEU A 266 18.41 -25.36 -6.66
CA LEU A 266 18.30 -23.94 -6.37
C LEU A 266 19.68 -23.29 -6.26
N MET A 267 20.66 -23.93 -5.60
CA MET A 267 22.03 -23.44 -5.55
C MET A 267 22.70 -23.38 -6.93
N ILE A 268 22.41 -24.31 -7.84
CA ILE A 268 22.85 -24.24 -9.24
C ILE A 268 22.28 -23.00 -9.92
N ILE A 269 20.98 -22.73 -9.75
CA ILE A 269 20.33 -21.54 -10.32
C ILE A 269 21.00 -20.26 -9.81
N ILE A 270 21.19 -20.12 -8.49
CA ILE A 270 21.87 -18.95 -7.91
C ILE A 270 23.29 -18.81 -8.48
N THR A 271 24.03 -19.93 -8.59
CA THR A 271 25.38 -19.94 -9.18
C THR A 271 25.38 -19.45 -10.62
N VAL A 272 24.46 -19.95 -11.47
CA VAL A 272 24.35 -19.58 -12.88
C VAL A 272 23.94 -18.12 -13.05
N LEU A 273 23.00 -17.62 -12.24
CA LEU A 273 22.56 -16.23 -12.28
C LEU A 273 23.66 -15.27 -11.82
N THR A 274 24.53 -15.72 -10.91
CA THR A 274 25.60 -14.89 -10.35
C THR A 274 26.89 -14.94 -11.18
N ALA A 275 27.22 -16.07 -11.81
CA ALA A 275 28.48 -16.26 -12.56
C ALA A 275 28.80 -15.18 -13.62
N PRO A 276 27.83 -14.64 -14.39
CA PRO A 276 28.07 -13.56 -15.34
C PRO A 276 28.67 -12.29 -14.71
N ILE A 277 28.57 -12.10 -13.39
CA ILE A 277 29.11 -10.92 -12.74
C ILE A 277 30.65 -10.84 -12.83
N LEU A 278 31.35 -11.97 -12.93
CA LEU A 278 32.81 -11.99 -13.04
C LEU A 278 33.30 -11.32 -14.33
N PRO A 279 32.89 -11.74 -15.55
CA PRO A 279 33.28 -11.03 -16.76
C PRO A 279 32.71 -9.60 -16.81
N ILE A 280 31.51 -9.36 -16.27
CA ILE A 280 30.94 -8.00 -16.24
C ILE A 280 31.77 -7.07 -15.36
N ALA A 281 32.17 -7.51 -14.16
CA ALA A 281 33.06 -6.78 -13.26
C ALA A 281 34.40 -6.47 -13.94
N TRP A 282 34.97 -7.45 -14.64
CA TRP A 282 36.25 -7.29 -15.30
C TRP A 282 36.23 -6.25 -16.43
N PHE A 283 35.21 -6.31 -17.29
CA PHE A 283 35.14 -5.48 -18.51
C PHE A 283 34.41 -4.14 -18.33
N PHE A 284 33.42 -4.05 -17.44
CA PHE A 284 32.54 -2.88 -17.31
C PHE A 284 32.77 -2.05 -16.04
N ILE A 285 33.51 -2.54 -15.05
CA ILE A 285 33.97 -1.70 -13.93
C ILE A 285 35.27 -1.02 -14.33
N LYS A 286 35.19 0.29 -14.56
CA LYS A 286 36.35 1.13 -14.83
C LYS A 286 36.92 1.65 -13.52
N GLU A 287 38.20 1.42 -13.31
CA GLU A 287 38.95 1.91 -12.16
C GLU A 287 40.31 2.43 -12.62
N GLU A 288 40.71 3.59 -12.09
CA GLU A 288 42.03 4.17 -12.29
C GLU A 288 43.04 3.58 -11.32
N LYS A 289 44.32 3.54 -11.72
CA LYS A 289 45.37 3.06 -10.82
C LYS A 289 45.58 4.07 -9.69
N ALA A 290 45.71 3.57 -8.47
CA ALA A 290 45.97 4.37 -7.29
C ALA A 290 47.17 3.84 -6.52
N GLU A 291 47.93 4.76 -5.92
CA GLU A 291 49.05 4.41 -5.05
C GLU A 291 48.57 3.91 -3.70
N ARG A 292 49.43 3.13 -3.05
CA ARG A 292 49.19 2.60 -1.72
C ARG A 292 49.16 3.74 -0.72
N ARG A 293 48.10 3.84 0.08
CA ARG A 293 48.04 4.78 1.21
C ARG A 293 48.84 4.25 2.40
N ASP A 294 49.46 5.15 3.15
CA ASP A 294 50.04 4.81 4.44
C ASP A 294 48.91 4.45 5.42
N PHE A 295 48.93 3.21 5.91
CA PHE A 295 47.91 2.67 6.80
C PHE A 295 47.82 3.43 8.12
N ARG A 296 48.95 3.88 8.68
CA ARG A 296 48.96 4.61 9.95
C ARG A 296 48.31 5.97 9.79
N VAL A 297 48.65 6.66 8.70
CA VAL A 297 48.02 7.95 8.37
C VAL A 297 46.53 7.75 8.17
N TYR A 298 46.12 6.78 7.35
CA TYR A 298 44.71 6.50 7.08
C TYR A 298 43.91 6.21 8.36
N ILE A 299 44.43 5.38 9.27
CA ILE A 299 43.74 5.05 10.53
C ILE A 299 43.63 6.27 11.45
N ASN A 300 44.66 7.11 11.51
CA ASN A 300 44.59 8.36 12.29
C ASN A 300 43.53 9.31 11.71
N GLU A 301 43.49 9.49 10.39
CA GLU A 301 42.47 10.30 9.72
C GLU A 301 41.04 9.74 9.93
N PHE A 302 40.90 8.41 9.86
CA PHE A 302 39.64 7.73 10.12
C PHE A 302 39.19 7.90 11.58
N TRP A 303 40.11 7.82 12.53
CA TRP A 303 39.84 8.08 13.95
C TRP A 303 39.38 9.52 14.18
N ASP A 304 40.07 10.50 13.60
CA ASP A 304 39.67 11.90 13.68
C ASP A 304 38.28 12.15 13.08
N LEU A 305 37.94 11.43 11.99
CA LEU A 305 36.61 11.46 11.40
C LEU A 305 35.54 10.88 12.34
N LEU A 306 35.82 9.76 13.01
CA LEU A 306 34.92 9.14 14.00
C LEU A 306 34.67 10.08 15.19
N CYS A 307 35.69 10.81 15.63
CA CYS A 307 35.56 11.79 16.72
C CYS A 307 34.70 13.01 16.36
N LYS A 308 34.35 13.24 15.08
CA LYS A 308 33.47 14.35 14.70
C LYS A 308 32.04 14.10 15.19
N ARG A 309 31.44 15.13 15.81
CA ARG A 309 30.08 15.10 16.37
C ARG A 309 29.01 14.52 15.46
N VAL A 310 29.03 14.89 14.19
CA VAL A 310 28.03 14.42 13.23
C VAL A 310 28.17 12.91 13.00
N VAL A 311 29.40 12.38 13.00
CA VAL A 311 29.70 10.98 12.68
C VAL A 311 29.33 10.07 13.85
N TYR A 312 29.85 10.32 15.06
CA TYR A 312 29.54 9.45 16.20
C TYR A 312 28.06 9.50 16.61
N GLN A 313 27.35 10.62 16.40
CA GLN A 313 25.91 10.70 16.67
C GLN A 313 25.11 9.77 15.76
N ILE A 314 25.45 9.73 14.47
CA ILE A 314 24.81 8.84 13.49
C ILE A 314 25.11 7.37 13.83
N ILE A 315 26.38 7.06 14.14
CA ILE A 315 26.78 5.70 14.54
C ILE A 315 26.04 5.25 15.80
N ALA A 316 26.02 6.08 16.84
CA ALA A 316 25.34 5.77 18.10
C ALA A 316 23.83 5.57 17.88
N TYR A 317 23.18 6.42 17.08
CA TYR A 317 21.78 6.23 16.72
C TYR A 317 21.54 4.90 16.03
N HIS A 318 22.28 4.58 14.96
CA HIS A 318 22.11 3.32 14.24
C HIS A 318 22.36 2.10 15.14
N PHE A 319 23.36 2.16 16.01
CA PHE A 319 23.67 1.07 16.94
C PHE A 319 22.56 0.86 17.97
N PHE A 320 22.20 1.90 18.74
CA PHE A 320 21.20 1.77 19.80
C PHE A 320 19.79 1.55 19.24
N ALA A 321 19.39 2.28 18.19
CA ALA A 321 18.09 2.04 17.55
C ALA A 321 17.99 0.62 17.00
N GLY A 322 19.05 0.13 16.36
CA GLY A 322 19.12 -1.25 15.85
C GLY A 322 18.98 -2.30 16.94
N ILE A 323 19.66 -2.12 18.08
CA ILE A 323 19.54 -3.04 19.24
C ILE A 323 18.10 -3.10 19.72
N PHE A 324 17.47 -1.95 19.97
CA PHE A 324 16.13 -1.93 20.53
C PHE A 324 15.05 -2.36 19.54
N SER A 325 15.21 -2.08 18.24
CA SER A 325 14.28 -2.56 17.21
C SER A 325 14.44 -4.05 16.90
N GLY A 326 15.61 -4.64 17.17
CA GLY A 326 15.93 -6.03 16.84
C GLY A 326 15.56 -7.06 17.90
N ILE A 327 15.01 -6.64 19.05
CA ILE A 327 14.56 -7.60 20.09
C ILE A 327 13.31 -8.32 19.57
N SER A 328 13.45 -9.62 19.34
CA SER A 328 12.39 -10.52 18.86
C SER A 328 12.29 -11.78 19.74
N TYR A 329 11.36 -12.68 19.42
CA TYR A 329 11.10 -13.92 20.14
C TYR A 329 11.46 -15.15 19.31
N THR A 330 12.08 -16.15 19.93
CA THR A 330 12.57 -17.37 19.25
C THR A 330 11.46 -18.34 18.85
N ALA A 331 10.24 -18.13 19.34
CA ALA A 331 9.08 -18.96 18.99
C ALA A 331 8.47 -18.59 17.62
N SER A 332 8.94 -17.53 16.96
CA SER A 332 8.37 -17.07 15.69
C SER A 332 8.33 -18.16 14.62
N SER A 333 9.45 -18.85 14.35
CA SER A 333 9.47 -19.89 13.31
C SER A 333 8.70 -21.17 13.69
N PRO A 334 8.80 -21.71 14.93
CA PRO A 334 7.96 -22.82 15.35
C PRO A 334 6.45 -22.51 15.34
N VAL A 335 6.05 -21.28 15.71
CA VAL A 335 4.65 -20.84 15.63
C VAL A 335 4.19 -20.77 14.18
N GLN A 336 5.02 -20.20 13.29
CA GLN A 336 4.74 -20.16 11.85
C GLN A 336 4.54 -21.57 11.29
N SER A 337 5.44 -22.50 11.61
CA SER A 337 5.41 -23.87 11.09
C SER A 337 4.28 -24.72 11.66
N TYR A 338 4.19 -24.86 13.00
CA TYR A 338 3.34 -25.88 13.64
C TYR A 338 2.01 -25.37 14.20
N MET A 339 1.82 -24.05 14.31
CA MET A 339 0.60 -23.47 14.92
C MET A 339 -0.25 -22.68 13.93
N VAL A 340 0.34 -22.27 12.82
CA VAL A 340 -0.29 -21.40 11.82
C VAL A 340 -0.13 -21.99 10.41
N ASP A 341 0.57 -23.11 10.26
CA ASP A 341 0.79 -23.84 9.00
C ASP A 341 1.26 -22.91 7.85
N VAL A 342 2.17 -22.00 8.18
CA VAL A 342 2.74 -21.04 7.25
C VAL A 342 3.66 -21.78 6.29
N SER A 343 3.17 -21.99 5.06
CA SER A 343 3.96 -22.50 3.96
C SER A 343 5.12 -21.56 3.59
N PRO A 344 6.20 -22.07 2.98
CA PRO A 344 7.30 -21.28 2.46
C PRO A 344 6.86 -20.07 1.63
N ILE A 345 5.86 -20.23 0.75
CA ILE A 345 5.35 -19.11 -0.04
C ILE A 345 4.69 -18.01 0.81
N ASN A 346 3.98 -18.37 1.89
CA ASN A 346 3.38 -17.40 2.80
C ASN A 346 4.45 -16.59 3.53
N SER A 347 5.53 -17.25 3.99
CA SER A 347 6.69 -16.59 4.58
C SER A 347 7.36 -15.64 3.57
N THR A 348 7.62 -16.13 2.35
CA THR A 348 8.25 -15.35 1.29
C THR A 348 7.43 -14.12 0.92
N LEU A 349 6.11 -14.25 0.82
CA LEU A 349 5.24 -13.11 0.48
C LEU A 349 5.29 -12.02 1.56
N ASN A 350 5.39 -12.39 2.84
CA ASN A 350 5.56 -11.43 3.92
C ASN A 350 6.89 -10.67 3.82
N ASP A 351 7.98 -11.36 3.51
CA ASP A 351 9.30 -10.73 3.35
C ASP A 351 9.35 -9.85 2.09
N VAL A 352 8.72 -10.29 0.99
CA VAL A 352 8.51 -9.48 -0.22
C VAL A 352 7.74 -8.20 0.11
N LEU A 353 6.70 -8.25 0.94
CA LEU A 353 5.96 -7.06 1.38
C LEU A 353 6.86 -6.11 2.17
N GLY A 354 7.69 -6.63 3.08
CA GLY A 354 8.69 -5.87 3.81
C GLY A 354 9.66 -5.14 2.85
N HIS A 355 10.17 -5.85 1.85
CA HIS A 355 11.09 -5.29 0.85
C HIS A 355 10.42 -4.29 -0.09
N VAL A 356 9.16 -4.50 -0.48
CA VAL A 356 8.38 -3.53 -1.26
C VAL A 356 8.16 -2.24 -0.46
N CYS A 357 7.80 -2.36 0.82
CA CYS A 357 7.68 -1.21 1.73
C CYS A 357 9.01 -0.46 1.88
N PHE A 358 10.11 -1.18 2.11
CA PHE A 358 11.45 -0.61 2.20
C PHE A 358 11.89 0.09 0.90
N MET A 359 11.69 -0.56 -0.25
CA MET A 359 12.00 -0.01 -1.57
C MET A 359 11.19 1.27 -1.82
N THR A 360 9.90 1.25 -1.49
CA THR A 360 9.01 2.41 -1.59
C THR A 360 9.50 3.54 -0.70
N GLY A 361 9.88 3.24 0.55
CA GLY A 361 10.49 4.18 1.48
C GLY A 361 11.77 4.84 0.95
N ILE A 362 12.68 4.07 0.35
CA ILE A 362 13.89 4.60 -0.31
C ILE A 362 13.51 5.48 -1.51
N MET A 363 12.61 5.03 -2.39
CA MET A 363 12.21 5.78 -3.57
C MET A 363 11.47 7.09 -3.22
N VAL A 364 10.74 7.11 -2.10
CA VAL A 364 10.09 8.30 -1.54
C VAL A 364 11.15 9.24 -0.97
N THR A 365 12.03 8.75 -0.09
CA THR A 365 13.11 9.54 0.51
C THR A 365 14.06 10.12 -0.55
N SER A 366 14.39 9.36 -1.60
CA SER A 366 15.21 9.81 -2.72
C SER A 366 14.59 10.94 -3.54
N LYS A 367 13.28 10.86 -3.78
CA LYS A 367 12.58 11.85 -4.63
C LYS A 367 12.14 13.08 -3.82
N TYR A 368 11.85 12.91 -2.54
CA TYR A 368 11.23 13.95 -1.72
C TYR A 368 12.01 14.29 -0.45
N GLY A 369 12.64 13.29 0.19
CA GLY A 369 13.28 13.42 1.50
C GLY A 369 14.70 13.95 1.53
N LEU A 370 15.36 14.08 0.38
CA LEU A 370 16.72 14.66 0.29
C LEU A 370 16.79 16.13 0.74
N HIS A 371 15.66 16.83 0.79
CA HIS A 371 15.55 18.21 1.29
C HIS A 371 14.77 18.32 2.60
N TRP A 372 14.31 17.19 3.17
CA TRP A 372 13.61 17.24 4.45
C TRP A 372 14.58 17.69 5.53
N ASN A 373 14.28 18.81 6.18
CA ASN A 373 15.11 19.30 7.25
C ASN A 373 14.74 18.54 8.52
N TRP A 374 15.48 17.47 8.81
CA TRP A 374 15.24 16.58 9.94
C TRP A 374 15.52 17.22 11.30
N ARG A 375 16.16 18.41 11.33
CA ARG A 375 16.32 19.27 12.50
C ARG A 375 15.70 20.65 12.23
N GLY A 376 14.43 20.81 12.62
CA GLY A 376 13.66 22.07 12.62
C GLY A 376 12.76 22.23 11.38
N MET A 377 11.41 22.23 11.46
CA MET A 377 10.54 22.75 12.52
C MET A 377 11.09 24.02 13.17
N ILE A 378 11.21 25.07 12.34
CA ILE A 378 11.00 26.50 12.64
C ILE A 378 11.53 27.21 11.38
N THR A 379 10.62 27.71 10.53
CA THR A 379 10.91 28.83 9.64
C THR A 379 10.29 30.07 10.27
N PRO A 380 11.01 31.18 10.45
CA PRO A 380 10.43 32.42 10.93
C PRO A 380 9.43 32.97 9.92
N ASP A 381 8.32 33.47 10.43
CA ASP A 381 7.23 34.08 9.67
C ASP A 381 7.67 35.36 8.92
N GLY A 382 6.98 35.62 7.80
CA GLY A 382 6.63 36.99 7.42
C GLY A 382 7.38 37.60 6.24
N ALA A 383 7.00 37.24 5.02
CA ALA A 383 6.96 38.17 3.89
C ALA A 383 5.84 37.76 2.92
N PRO A 384 5.03 38.69 2.39
CA PRO A 384 4.07 38.37 1.34
C PRO A 384 4.82 38.20 0.02
N GLU A 385 5.02 36.95 -0.40
CA GLU A 385 5.53 36.65 -1.73
C GLU A 385 4.43 36.84 -2.80
N PRO A 386 4.78 37.31 -4.00
CA PRO A 386 3.88 37.28 -5.14
C PRO A 386 3.45 35.84 -5.41
N LEU A 387 2.20 35.64 -5.87
CA LEU A 387 1.64 34.32 -6.19
C LEU A 387 2.64 33.48 -7.01
N GLU A 388 3.27 32.49 -6.39
CA GLU A 388 4.20 31.57 -7.07
C GLU A 388 3.50 30.91 -8.27
N ASP A 389 4.19 30.91 -9.41
CA ASP A 389 4.06 30.03 -10.59
C ASP A 389 2.68 29.33 -10.80
N GLY A 390 1.63 30.15 -10.93
CA GLY A 390 0.28 29.74 -11.33
C GLY A 390 -0.62 29.14 -10.23
N ALA A 391 -0.34 29.36 -8.94
CA ALA A 391 -1.25 29.03 -7.84
C ALA A 391 -2.64 29.69 -8.01
N LEU A 392 -3.72 28.97 -7.63
CA LEU A 392 -5.10 29.48 -7.74
C LEU A 392 -5.52 30.34 -6.54
N ARG A 393 -4.83 30.20 -5.40
CA ARG A 393 -5.11 30.93 -4.15
C ARG A 393 -3.82 31.35 -3.44
N PRO A 394 -3.78 32.52 -2.77
CA PRO A 394 -2.62 32.92 -1.96
C PRO A 394 -2.46 32.05 -0.71
N GLY A 395 -1.25 32.00 -0.15
CA GLY A 395 -0.94 31.34 1.13
C GLY A 395 0.18 30.29 1.10
N GLY A 396 0.90 30.16 -0.01
CA GLY A 396 2.08 29.28 -0.14
C GLY A 396 1.75 27.78 -0.05
N MET A 397 2.78 26.94 -0.19
CA MET A 397 2.63 25.49 -0.08
C MET A 397 2.23 25.08 1.35
N PRO A 398 1.13 24.34 1.54
CA PRO A 398 0.69 23.93 2.87
C PRO A 398 1.63 22.89 3.49
N ASN A 399 1.96 23.07 4.77
CA ASN A 399 2.68 22.07 5.56
C ASN A 399 1.71 21.27 6.43
N LEU A 400 1.33 20.06 5.99
CA LEU A 400 0.31 19.24 6.66
C LEU A 400 0.67 18.78 8.08
N LEU A 401 1.96 18.77 8.43
CA LEU A 401 2.41 18.41 9.78
C LEU A 401 2.44 19.62 10.73
N SER A 402 2.09 20.82 10.25
CA SER A 402 2.01 21.99 11.12
C SER A 402 0.87 21.84 12.14
N PRO A 403 0.96 22.49 13.31
CA PRO A 403 -0.12 22.49 14.30
C PRO A 403 -1.46 22.98 13.73
N ASP A 404 -1.44 23.81 12.68
CA ASP A 404 -2.61 24.37 12.02
C ASP A 404 -3.36 23.33 11.15
N TYR A 405 -2.66 22.28 10.68
CA TYR A 405 -3.19 21.32 9.69
C TYR A 405 -3.10 19.85 10.13
N ILE A 406 -2.41 19.54 11.23
CA ILE A 406 -2.31 18.17 11.77
C ILE A 406 -3.69 17.60 12.13
N GLY A 407 -4.62 18.46 12.56
CA GLY A 407 -6.01 18.06 12.81
C GLY A 407 -6.65 17.46 11.57
N LEU A 408 -6.35 17.98 10.37
CA LEU A 408 -6.88 17.50 9.10
C LEU A 408 -6.39 16.09 8.78
N LEU A 409 -5.11 15.79 9.01
CA LEU A 409 -4.58 14.43 8.86
C LEU A 409 -5.29 13.45 9.78
N PHE A 410 -5.54 13.86 11.04
CA PHE A 410 -6.27 13.03 11.99
C PHE A 410 -7.72 12.76 11.55
N GLN A 411 -8.40 13.73 10.93
CA GLN A 411 -9.75 13.50 10.40
C GLN A 411 -9.76 12.39 9.36
N TYR A 412 -8.84 12.43 8.40
CA TYR A 412 -8.75 11.40 7.37
C TYR A 412 -8.29 10.04 7.91
N ALA A 413 -7.46 10.03 8.96
CA ALA A 413 -7.13 8.82 9.68
C ALA A 413 -8.38 8.20 10.33
N ALA A 414 -9.18 8.99 11.05
CA ALA A 414 -10.42 8.52 11.68
C ALA A 414 -11.47 8.08 10.64
N VAL A 415 -11.60 8.79 9.53
CA VAL A 415 -12.44 8.37 8.39
C VAL A 415 -11.95 7.04 7.84
N GLY A 416 -10.63 6.86 7.69
CA GLY A 416 -10.04 5.61 7.21
C GLY A 416 -10.39 4.41 8.09
N VAL A 417 -10.34 4.57 9.42
CA VAL A 417 -10.74 3.51 10.37
C VAL A 417 -12.19 3.09 10.15
N VAL A 418 -13.13 4.05 10.12
CA VAL A 418 -14.56 3.69 9.97
C VAL A 418 -14.85 3.15 8.58
N TYR A 419 -14.27 3.75 7.55
CA TYR A 419 -14.48 3.36 6.17
C TYR A 419 -13.90 1.98 5.85
N GLY A 420 -12.78 1.59 6.46
CA GLY A 420 -12.21 0.24 6.31
C GLY A 420 -12.90 -0.81 7.16
N MET A 421 -13.30 -0.50 8.39
CA MET A 421 -13.86 -1.51 9.29
C MET A 421 -15.34 -1.79 9.02
N LEU A 422 -16.17 -0.76 8.82
CA LEU A 422 -17.62 -0.91 8.84
C LEU A 422 -18.16 -1.75 7.65
N PRO A 423 -17.75 -1.51 6.40
CA PRO A 423 -18.17 -2.34 5.26
C PRO A 423 -17.60 -3.76 5.33
N GLU A 424 -16.38 -3.95 5.84
CA GLU A 424 -15.75 -5.27 5.92
C GLU A 424 -16.42 -6.20 6.91
N THR A 425 -17.08 -5.66 7.94
CA THR A 425 -17.88 -6.52 8.85
C THR A 425 -19.08 -7.16 8.17
N VAL A 426 -19.56 -6.63 7.03
CA VAL A 426 -20.81 -7.08 6.40
C VAL A 426 -20.72 -8.54 5.96
N TYR A 427 -19.60 -8.99 5.40
CA TYR A 427 -19.46 -10.40 4.98
C TYR A 427 -19.47 -11.39 6.16
N PRO A 428 -18.52 -11.32 7.13
CA PRO A 428 -18.51 -12.27 8.23
C PRO A 428 -19.76 -12.16 9.11
N PHE A 429 -20.28 -10.95 9.34
CA PHE A 429 -21.46 -10.79 10.20
C PHE A 429 -22.76 -11.17 9.49
N MET A 430 -23.01 -10.69 8.27
CA MET A 430 -24.30 -10.95 7.62
C MET A 430 -24.35 -12.31 6.93
N GLN A 431 -23.29 -12.69 6.23
CA GLN A 431 -23.28 -13.95 5.49
C GLN A 431 -22.98 -15.13 6.40
N GLN A 432 -21.93 -15.03 7.22
CA GLN A 432 -21.46 -16.19 7.99
C GLN A 432 -22.23 -16.34 9.32
N TYR A 433 -22.37 -15.26 10.09
CA TYR A 433 -23.04 -15.31 11.40
C TYR A 433 -24.58 -15.37 11.28
N LEU A 434 -25.18 -14.50 10.45
CA LEU A 434 -26.64 -14.42 10.29
C LEU A 434 -27.21 -15.29 9.16
N ASN A 435 -26.37 -15.84 8.27
CA ASN A 435 -26.78 -16.62 7.09
C ASN A 435 -27.70 -15.87 6.12
N CYS A 436 -27.46 -14.57 5.91
CA CYS A 436 -28.16 -13.78 4.89
C CYS A 436 -27.77 -14.22 3.46
N SER A 437 -28.70 -14.07 2.51
CA SER A 437 -28.45 -14.41 1.11
C SER A 437 -27.38 -13.50 0.47
N GLY A 438 -26.69 -13.98 -0.57
CA GLY A 438 -25.68 -13.19 -1.28
C GLY A 438 -26.23 -11.87 -1.85
N ALA A 439 -27.51 -11.83 -2.23
CA ALA A 439 -28.18 -10.60 -2.67
C ALA A 439 -28.35 -9.59 -1.52
N GLN A 440 -28.74 -10.06 -0.33
CA GLN A 440 -28.85 -9.22 0.87
C GLN A 440 -27.48 -8.67 1.29
N VAL A 441 -26.43 -9.49 1.24
CA VAL A 441 -25.05 -9.09 1.58
C VAL A 441 -24.54 -8.03 0.61
N ALA A 442 -24.76 -8.20 -0.70
CA ALA A 442 -24.40 -7.22 -1.71
C ALA A 442 -25.15 -5.89 -1.50
N ALA A 443 -26.46 -5.94 -1.29
CA ALA A 443 -27.27 -4.76 -1.01
C ALA A 443 -26.85 -4.05 0.28
N ALA A 444 -26.46 -4.81 1.32
CA ALA A 444 -25.96 -4.27 2.57
C ALA A 444 -24.65 -3.50 2.38
N LYS A 445 -23.67 -4.06 1.67
CA LYS A 445 -22.40 -3.37 1.35
C LYS A 445 -22.66 -2.05 0.61
N GLU A 446 -23.54 -2.06 -0.38
CA GLU A 446 -23.91 -0.85 -1.14
C GLU A 446 -24.64 0.17 -0.27
N LEU A 447 -25.57 -0.26 0.59
CA LEU A 447 -26.29 0.64 1.46
C LEU A 447 -25.35 1.33 2.45
N VAL A 448 -24.36 0.63 3.02
CA VAL A 448 -23.35 1.23 3.92
C VAL A 448 -22.52 2.31 3.23
N ILE A 449 -22.29 2.20 1.91
CA ILE A 449 -21.52 3.17 1.12
C ILE A 449 -22.41 4.28 0.53
N LEU A 450 -23.72 4.06 0.40
CA LEU A 450 -24.67 5.02 -0.17
C LEU A 450 -24.61 6.45 0.41
N PRO A 451 -24.31 6.69 1.72
CA PRO A 451 -24.18 8.04 2.27
C PRO A 451 -23.16 8.92 1.54
N TRP A 452 -22.15 8.32 0.91
CA TRP A 452 -21.18 9.03 0.06
C TRP A 452 -21.80 9.64 -1.21
N SER A 453 -23.02 9.23 -1.58
CA SER A 453 -23.81 9.85 -2.66
C SER A 453 -24.56 11.11 -2.23
N PHE A 454 -24.53 11.48 -0.94
CA PHE A 454 -25.17 12.69 -0.43
C PHE A 454 -24.19 13.86 -0.24
N LYS A 455 -22.92 13.69 -0.61
CA LYS A 455 -21.86 14.67 -0.36
C LYS A 455 -22.17 16.07 -0.89
N VAL A 456 -22.81 16.18 -2.06
CA VAL A 456 -23.20 17.49 -2.62
C VAL A 456 -24.11 18.28 -1.68
N PHE A 457 -25.03 17.62 -0.98
CA PHE A 457 -25.96 18.27 -0.04
C PHE A 457 -25.23 18.73 1.22
N TYR A 458 -24.30 17.94 1.74
CA TYR A 458 -23.44 18.33 2.87
C TYR A 458 -22.53 19.51 2.51
N GLY A 459 -22.02 19.53 1.28
CA GLY A 459 -21.24 20.63 0.73
C GLY A 459 -22.05 21.93 0.70
N ILE A 460 -23.23 21.91 0.09
CA ILE A 460 -24.14 23.07 0.05
C ILE A 460 -24.49 23.55 1.46
N MET A 461 -24.79 22.62 2.37
CA MET A 461 -25.15 22.95 3.75
C MET A 461 -24.01 23.66 4.49
N SER A 462 -22.79 23.10 4.43
CA SER A 462 -21.61 23.69 5.10
C SER A 462 -21.12 24.98 4.43
N ASP A 463 -21.27 25.12 3.10
CA ASP A 463 -20.93 26.33 2.36
C ASP A 463 -21.87 27.51 2.72
N CYS A 464 -23.18 27.23 2.88
CA CYS A 464 -24.19 28.29 2.99
C CYS A 464 -24.53 28.71 4.43
N PHE A 465 -24.45 27.80 5.40
CA PHE A 465 -25.03 28.01 6.73
C PHE A 465 -23.97 27.91 7.84
N PRO A 466 -23.10 28.90 8.03
CA PRO A 466 -22.12 28.87 9.12
C PRO A 466 -22.81 28.84 10.49
N ILE A 467 -22.41 27.89 11.35
CA ILE A 467 -22.90 27.77 12.73
C ILE A 467 -21.95 28.54 13.64
N ARG A 468 -22.48 29.56 14.34
CA ARG A 468 -21.67 30.48 15.17
C ARG A 468 -20.50 31.15 14.42
N GLY A 469 -20.66 31.32 13.10
CA GLY A 469 -19.65 31.92 12.22
C GLY A 469 -18.62 30.94 11.64
N TYR A 470 -18.67 29.64 11.97
CA TYR A 470 -17.79 28.63 11.39
C TYR A 470 -18.54 27.77 10.36
N ARG A 471 -17.98 27.61 9.16
CA ARG A 471 -18.56 26.86 8.03
C ARG A 471 -18.30 25.36 8.10
N ARG A 472 -17.19 24.90 8.70
CA ARG A 472 -16.75 23.50 8.64
C ARG A 472 -16.73 22.83 10.01
N ARG A 473 -16.04 23.43 10.98
CA ARG A 473 -15.78 22.82 12.30
C ARG A 473 -17.05 22.32 13.02
N PRO A 474 -18.17 23.06 13.07
CA PRO A 474 -19.38 22.59 13.74
C PRO A 474 -20.03 21.39 13.05
N TYR A 475 -20.01 21.34 11.72
CA TYR A 475 -20.55 20.23 10.95
C TYR A 475 -19.71 18.97 11.11
N MET A 476 -18.38 19.11 11.19
CA MET A 476 -17.48 17.99 11.53
C MET A 476 -17.75 17.42 12.93
N LEU A 477 -18.02 18.28 13.91
CA LEU A 477 -18.41 17.80 15.25
C LEU A 477 -19.74 17.04 15.22
N ILE A 478 -20.75 17.58 14.53
CA ILE A 478 -22.06 16.93 14.38
C ILE A 478 -21.88 15.57 13.71
N GLY A 479 -21.12 15.50 12.62
CA GLY A 479 -20.85 14.27 11.90
C GLY A 479 -20.22 13.18 12.78
N TRP A 480 -19.16 13.53 13.51
CA TRP A 480 -18.51 12.57 14.42
C TRP A 480 -19.39 12.15 15.58
N VAL A 481 -20.15 13.06 16.18
CA VAL A 481 -21.09 12.73 17.27
C VAL A 481 -22.17 11.76 16.79
N VAL A 482 -22.72 11.98 15.59
CA VAL A 482 -23.70 11.05 14.99
C VAL A 482 -23.06 9.69 14.73
N CYS A 483 -21.85 9.65 14.14
CA CYS A 483 -21.13 8.41 13.87
C CYS A 483 -20.88 7.61 15.17
N ILE A 484 -20.29 8.25 16.18
CA ILE A 484 -19.98 7.64 17.48
C ILE A 484 -21.25 7.17 18.19
N ALA A 485 -22.34 7.95 18.14
CA ALA A 485 -23.60 7.55 18.76
C ALA A 485 -24.19 6.29 18.11
N MET A 486 -24.13 6.17 16.77
CA MET A 486 -24.60 4.97 16.06
C MET A 486 -23.69 3.75 16.30
N LEU A 487 -22.38 3.95 16.37
CA LEU A 487 -21.43 2.88 16.74
C LEU A 487 -21.68 2.40 18.18
N LEU A 488 -21.87 3.32 19.13
CA LEU A 488 -22.24 3.01 20.52
C LEU A 488 -23.58 2.28 20.61
N LEU A 489 -24.56 2.67 19.79
CA LEU A 489 -25.84 1.98 19.72
C LEU A 489 -25.65 0.51 19.31
N MET A 490 -24.87 0.25 18.26
CA MET A 490 -24.55 -1.12 17.84
C MET A 490 -23.74 -1.89 18.89
N ALA A 491 -22.87 -1.22 19.65
CA ALA A 491 -22.10 -1.81 20.73
C ALA A 491 -22.95 -2.27 21.94
N VAL A 492 -24.11 -1.64 22.18
CA VAL A 492 -25.00 -2.00 23.30
C VAL A 492 -26.21 -2.84 22.89
N MET A 493 -26.45 -3.00 21.59
CA MET A 493 -27.55 -3.81 21.09
C MET A 493 -27.25 -5.31 21.23
N PRO A 494 -28.21 -6.12 21.71
CA PRO A 494 -28.06 -7.56 21.73
C PRO A 494 -28.10 -8.11 20.30
N ILE A 495 -27.07 -8.87 19.93
CA ILE A 495 -26.94 -9.48 18.60
C ILE A 495 -27.93 -10.61 18.37
N GLY A 496 -28.24 -11.37 19.42
CA GLY A 496 -28.96 -12.63 19.27
C GLY A 496 -28.02 -13.79 18.92
N GLN A 497 -28.58 -14.99 18.84
CA GLN A 497 -27.82 -16.21 18.56
C GLN A 497 -27.49 -16.32 17.06
N PRO A 498 -26.32 -16.89 16.68
CA PRO A 498 -25.98 -17.15 15.28
C PRO A 498 -26.99 -18.10 14.62
N TYR A 499 -27.00 -18.13 13.29
CA TYR A 499 -27.86 -19.06 12.52
C TYR A 499 -27.54 -20.52 12.87
N TYR A 500 -26.25 -20.86 12.90
CA TYR A 500 -25.76 -22.14 13.38
C TYR A 500 -25.36 -21.99 14.85
N THR A 501 -26.15 -22.54 15.77
CA THR A 501 -25.81 -22.52 17.21
C THR A 501 -24.65 -23.46 17.54
N VAL A 502 -24.34 -24.40 16.65
CA VAL A 502 -23.13 -25.22 16.64
C VAL A 502 -22.46 -25.02 15.28
N ALA A 503 -21.26 -24.46 15.26
CA ALA A 503 -20.61 -24.03 14.02
C ALA A 503 -20.39 -25.17 13.01
N SER A 504 -20.04 -26.38 13.50
CA SER A 504 -19.81 -27.56 12.65
C SER A 504 -21.01 -27.99 11.82
N ASP A 505 -22.23 -27.57 12.18
CA ASP A 505 -23.43 -27.88 11.40
C ASP A 505 -23.43 -27.21 10.02
N ARG A 506 -22.63 -26.15 9.85
CA ARG A 506 -22.47 -25.42 8.59
C ARG A 506 -21.87 -26.29 7.48
N ASP A 507 -21.02 -27.24 7.85
CA ASP A 507 -20.29 -28.09 6.91
C ASP A 507 -21.10 -29.32 6.47
N ILE A 508 -22.22 -29.59 7.16
CA ILE A 508 -23.11 -30.70 6.87
C ILE A 508 -24.03 -30.29 5.71
N PRO A 509 -24.16 -31.10 4.64
CA PRO A 509 -25.13 -30.82 3.58
C PRO A 509 -26.56 -30.80 4.12
N ALA A 510 -27.38 -29.85 3.69
CA ALA A 510 -28.77 -29.73 4.15
C ALA A 510 -29.63 -30.99 3.92
N SER A 511 -29.26 -31.84 2.95
CA SER A 511 -29.91 -33.14 2.70
C SER A 511 -29.64 -34.18 3.80
N GLU A 512 -28.64 -33.96 4.65
CA GLU A 512 -28.17 -34.86 5.71
C GLU A 512 -28.50 -34.32 7.12
N TYR A 513 -29.27 -33.24 7.21
CA TYR A 513 -29.69 -32.70 8.51
C TYR A 513 -30.56 -33.71 9.26
N THR A 514 -30.13 -34.04 10.48
CA THR A 514 -30.95 -34.80 11.42
C THR A 514 -31.98 -33.89 12.08
N ALA A 515 -33.02 -34.47 12.67
CA ALA A 515 -34.02 -33.69 13.42
C ALA A 515 -33.41 -32.88 14.58
N GLU A 516 -32.28 -33.34 15.17
CA GLU A 516 -31.56 -32.57 16.17
C GLU A 516 -30.77 -31.39 15.60
N ILE A 517 -30.28 -31.48 14.35
CA ILE A 517 -29.63 -30.37 13.65
C ILE A 517 -30.68 -29.32 13.29
N GLU A 518 -31.79 -29.74 12.69
CA GLU A 518 -32.88 -28.82 12.32
C GLU A 518 -33.45 -28.06 13.52
N ALA A 519 -33.58 -28.72 14.68
CA ALA A 519 -34.13 -28.11 15.90
C ALA A 519 -33.22 -27.03 16.52
N ARG A 520 -31.91 -27.05 16.25
CA ARG A 520 -30.94 -26.08 16.80
C ARG A 520 -30.50 -25.01 15.81
N ILE A 521 -30.97 -25.08 14.56
CA ILE A 521 -30.78 -24.02 13.56
C ILE A 521 -31.70 -22.84 13.88
N ASN A 522 -31.12 -21.65 14.02
CA ASN A 522 -31.87 -20.42 14.22
C ASN A 522 -32.28 -19.81 12.87
N VAL A 523 -33.41 -20.28 12.33
CA VAL A 523 -33.95 -19.81 11.04
C VAL A 523 -34.32 -18.32 11.01
N ASN A 524 -34.47 -17.67 12.16
CA ASN A 524 -34.84 -16.26 12.26
C ASN A 524 -33.63 -15.31 12.25
N ALA A 525 -32.40 -15.82 12.38
CA ALA A 525 -31.18 -15.00 12.39
C ALA A 525 -31.06 -14.04 11.19
N PRO A 526 -31.38 -14.42 9.94
CA PRO A 526 -31.24 -13.52 8.79
C PRO A 526 -32.11 -12.26 8.90
N GLY A 527 -33.29 -12.37 9.53
CA GLY A 527 -34.23 -11.25 9.70
C GLY A 527 -33.72 -10.14 10.62
N GLU A 528 -32.70 -10.42 11.45
CA GLU A 528 -32.05 -9.44 12.31
C GLU A 528 -31.00 -8.60 11.57
N GLY A 529 -30.65 -8.96 10.35
CA GLY A 529 -29.61 -8.28 9.58
C GLY A 529 -29.95 -6.82 9.23
N ALA A 530 -31.19 -6.59 8.80
CA ALA A 530 -31.63 -5.30 8.27
C ALA A 530 -31.44 -4.13 9.26
N LYS A 531 -31.72 -4.35 10.56
CA LYS A 531 -31.56 -3.31 11.59
C LYS A 531 -30.09 -2.85 11.72
N TYR A 532 -29.12 -3.77 11.62
CA TYR A 532 -27.70 -3.43 11.71
C TYR A 532 -27.25 -2.61 10.51
N VAL A 533 -27.67 -3.00 9.29
CA VAL A 533 -27.33 -2.25 8.08
C VAL A 533 -27.89 -0.83 8.13
N VAL A 534 -29.11 -0.64 8.64
CA VAL A 534 -29.69 0.71 8.79
C VAL A 534 -28.88 1.56 9.77
N ILE A 535 -28.42 1.00 10.89
CA ILE A 535 -27.61 1.75 11.86
C ILE A 535 -26.21 2.02 11.30
N MET A 536 -25.61 1.07 10.57
CA MET A 536 -24.37 1.25 9.83
C MET A 536 -24.47 2.39 8.79
N PHE A 537 -25.58 2.42 8.05
CA PHE A 537 -25.91 3.50 7.11
C PHE A 537 -25.98 4.87 7.83
N LEU A 538 -26.63 4.95 8.99
CA LEU A 538 -26.68 6.18 9.79
C LEU A 538 -25.31 6.57 10.36
N ALA A 539 -24.49 5.61 10.78
CA ALA A 539 -23.11 5.85 11.21
C ALA A 539 -22.28 6.44 10.06
N ALA A 540 -22.50 5.93 8.84
CA ALA A 540 -21.86 6.43 7.63
C ALA A 540 -22.34 7.83 7.22
N PHE A 541 -23.62 8.17 7.38
CA PHE A 541 -24.11 9.56 7.27
C PHE A 541 -23.32 10.52 8.17
N GLY A 542 -23.00 10.08 9.40
CA GLY A 542 -22.24 10.87 10.36
C GLY A 542 -20.82 11.18 9.87
N TYR A 543 -19.97 10.17 9.68
CA TYR A 543 -18.57 10.44 9.34
C TYR A 543 -18.41 11.06 7.94
N VAL A 544 -19.30 10.75 6.98
CA VAL A 544 -19.25 11.37 5.64
C VAL A 544 -19.51 12.87 5.71
N LEU A 545 -20.36 13.35 6.62
CA LEU A 545 -20.53 14.80 6.84
C LEU A 545 -19.23 15.47 7.29
N SER A 546 -18.48 14.83 8.20
CA SER A 546 -17.16 15.28 8.64
C SER A 546 -16.11 15.23 7.53
N ASP A 547 -16.17 14.18 6.70
CA ASP A 547 -15.30 14.00 5.54
C ASP A 547 -15.53 15.09 4.49
N VAL A 548 -16.77 15.45 4.14
CA VAL A 548 -17.05 16.54 3.18
C VAL A 548 -16.53 17.90 3.65
N CYS A 549 -16.63 18.17 4.95
CA CYS A 549 -16.07 19.40 5.52
C CYS A 549 -14.55 19.39 5.44
N SER A 550 -13.91 18.23 5.64
CA SER A 550 -12.47 18.04 5.51
C SER A 550 -12.02 18.18 4.05
N ASP A 551 -12.72 17.54 3.11
CA ASP A 551 -12.51 17.63 1.65
C ASP A 551 -12.54 19.09 1.17
N SER A 552 -13.45 19.89 1.73
CA SER A 552 -13.55 21.32 1.42
C SER A 552 -12.28 22.06 1.83
N ILE A 553 -11.78 21.82 3.04
CA ILE A 553 -10.52 22.40 3.54
C ILE A 553 -9.34 21.92 2.68
N VAL A 554 -9.31 20.64 2.30
CA VAL A 554 -8.29 20.08 1.41
C VAL A 554 -8.28 20.76 0.05
N CYS A 555 -9.46 21.00 -0.54
CA CYS A 555 -9.59 21.72 -1.80
C CYS A 555 -8.99 23.13 -1.69
N GLU A 556 -9.34 23.85 -0.62
CA GLU A 556 -8.81 25.19 -0.34
C GLU A 556 -7.28 25.20 -0.18
N LEU A 557 -6.70 24.18 0.44
CA LEU A 557 -5.25 24.04 0.61
C LEU A 557 -4.55 23.63 -0.69
N ALA A 558 -5.13 22.70 -1.46
CA ALA A 558 -4.60 22.27 -2.74
C ALA A 558 -4.54 23.39 -3.77
N GLN A 559 -5.49 24.34 -3.74
CA GLN A 559 -5.49 25.51 -4.61
C GLN A 559 -4.32 26.48 -4.35
N ARG A 560 -3.70 26.44 -3.16
CA ARG A 560 -2.50 27.22 -2.83
C ARG A 560 -1.22 26.64 -3.40
N GLU A 561 -1.27 25.39 -3.87
CA GLU A 561 -0.10 24.73 -4.45
C GLU A 561 0.23 25.28 -5.85
N PRO A 562 1.52 25.51 -6.16
CA PRO A 562 1.97 25.87 -7.50
C PRO A 562 1.56 24.83 -8.55
N THR A 563 1.37 25.24 -9.80
CA THR A 563 0.81 24.39 -10.87
C THR A 563 1.55 23.06 -11.03
N ALA A 564 2.89 23.08 -10.93
CA ALA A 564 3.74 21.90 -11.07
C ALA A 564 3.61 20.89 -9.92
N LYS A 565 3.10 21.30 -8.75
CA LYS A 565 2.98 20.49 -7.54
C LYS A 565 1.53 20.31 -7.07
N ARG A 566 0.55 20.91 -7.75
CA ARG A 566 -0.88 20.86 -7.41
C ARG A 566 -1.47 19.46 -7.47
N GLY A 567 -2.03 19.03 -6.35
CA GLY A 567 -2.55 17.68 -6.09
C GLY A 567 -1.76 16.92 -5.01
N LYS A 568 -0.68 17.50 -4.46
CA LYS A 568 0.14 16.83 -3.44
C LYS A 568 -0.57 16.72 -2.10
N THR A 569 -1.24 17.78 -1.66
CA THR A 569 -2.03 17.80 -0.43
C THR A 569 -3.09 16.71 -0.45
N GLN A 570 -3.84 16.59 -1.55
CA GLN A 570 -4.84 15.54 -1.74
C GLN A 570 -4.21 14.15 -1.68
N SER A 571 -3.11 13.94 -2.42
CA SER A 571 -2.44 12.64 -2.46
C SER A 571 -1.94 12.20 -1.08
N ALA A 572 -1.34 13.12 -0.31
CA ALA A 572 -0.83 12.82 1.04
C ALA A 572 -1.95 12.44 2.02
N ILE A 573 -3.04 13.18 2.00
CA ILE A 573 -4.18 12.96 2.89
C ILE A 573 -4.90 11.65 2.57
N TYR A 574 -5.09 11.34 1.28
CA TYR A 574 -5.68 10.06 0.88
C TYR A 574 -4.75 8.87 1.12
N THR A 575 -3.42 9.07 1.08
CA THR A 575 -2.46 8.05 1.53
C THR A 575 -2.66 7.72 3.01
N VAL A 576 -2.81 8.74 3.86
CA VAL A 576 -3.11 8.54 5.29
C VAL A 576 -4.43 7.78 5.45
N ARG A 577 -5.51 8.24 4.80
CA ARG A 577 -6.80 7.54 4.87
C ARG A 577 -6.69 6.07 4.46
N THR A 578 -6.08 5.78 3.31
CA THR A 578 -5.93 4.40 2.81
C THR A 578 -5.07 3.54 3.74
N THR A 579 -4.06 4.11 4.40
CA THR A 579 -3.27 3.38 5.40
C THR A 579 -4.16 2.94 6.57
N LEU A 580 -5.04 3.81 7.06
CA LEU A 580 -5.93 3.48 8.16
C LEU A 580 -7.09 2.56 7.74
N VAL A 581 -7.50 2.60 6.47
CA VAL A 581 -8.41 1.60 5.88
C VAL A 581 -7.78 0.22 5.99
N ILE A 582 -6.56 0.05 5.47
CA ILE A 582 -5.83 -1.24 5.52
C ILE A 582 -5.71 -1.76 6.95
N LEU A 583 -5.34 -0.90 7.91
CA LEU A 583 -5.24 -1.31 9.32
C LEU A 583 -6.59 -1.72 9.91
N GLY A 584 -7.68 -1.05 9.49
CA GLY A 584 -9.04 -1.42 9.88
C GLY A 584 -9.46 -2.76 9.31
N GLU A 585 -9.20 -3.02 8.04
CA GLU A 585 -9.51 -4.28 7.35
C GLU A 585 -8.74 -5.45 7.96
N LEU A 586 -7.44 -5.27 8.22
CA LEU A 586 -6.62 -6.26 8.93
C LEU A 586 -7.18 -6.59 10.30
N LEU A 587 -7.65 -5.57 11.04
CA LEU A 587 -8.26 -5.78 12.35
C LEU A 587 -9.54 -6.60 12.22
N VAL A 588 -10.42 -6.30 11.26
CA VAL A 588 -11.64 -7.09 11.02
C VAL A 588 -11.30 -8.51 10.59
N GLY A 589 -10.45 -8.70 9.57
CA GLY A 589 -10.14 -10.03 9.05
C GLY A 589 -9.41 -10.93 10.04
N PHE A 590 -8.54 -10.38 10.90
CA PHE A 590 -7.88 -11.17 11.94
C PHE A 590 -8.83 -11.48 13.11
N CYS A 591 -9.65 -10.51 13.52
CA CYS A 591 -10.50 -10.66 14.71
C CYS A 591 -11.85 -11.33 14.43
N PHE A 592 -12.33 -11.40 13.19
CA PHE A 592 -13.60 -12.04 12.79
C PHE A 592 -13.34 -13.37 12.06
N ASN A 593 -12.43 -14.17 12.59
CA ASN A 593 -12.00 -15.43 11.96
C ASN A 593 -12.20 -16.66 12.86
N GLY A 594 -13.06 -16.56 13.88
CA GLY A 594 -13.44 -17.72 14.69
C GLY A 594 -14.60 -18.52 14.08
N GLU A 595 -14.91 -19.66 14.69
CA GLU A 595 -15.88 -20.64 14.17
C GLU A 595 -17.26 -20.02 13.83
N ASP A 596 -17.78 -19.12 14.68
CA ASP A 596 -19.06 -18.43 14.44
C ASP A 596 -19.08 -17.61 13.14
N TYR A 597 -17.93 -17.06 12.74
CA TYR A 597 -17.75 -16.25 11.54
C TYR A 597 -17.23 -17.07 10.34
N GLY A 598 -17.08 -18.38 10.48
CA GLY A 598 -16.62 -19.28 9.40
C GLY A 598 -15.13 -19.30 9.17
N GLY A 599 -14.35 -19.02 10.22
CA GLY A 599 -12.91 -19.22 10.23
C GLY A 599 -12.49 -20.25 11.27
N ASP A 600 -11.21 -20.59 11.24
CA ASP A 600 -10.64 -21.71 12.01
C ASP A 600 -10.01 -21.27 13.34
N PHE A 601 -10.09 -19.99 13.71
CA PHE A 601 -9.45 -19.49 14.93
C PHE A 601 -10.25 -19.90 16.17
N ASN A 602 -9.53 -20.27 17.22
CA ASN A 602 -10.10 -20.51 18.55
C ASN A 602 -10.50 -19.22 19.29
N PHE A 603 -10.30 -18.04 18.69
CA PHE A 603 -10.71 -16.75 19.21
C PHE A 603 -11.41 -15.94 18.12
N SER A 604 -12.38 -15.13 18.52
CA SER A 604 -12.95 -14.07 17.69
C SER A 604 -13.41 -12.92 18.58
N LEU A 605 -13.40 -11.71 18.05
CA LEU A 605 -14.11 -10.60 18.65
C LEU A 605 -15.58 -10.70 18.28
N SER A 606 -16.45 -10.46 19.24
CA SER A 606 -17.85 -10.25 18.96
C SER A 606 -18.07 -8.92 18.24
N PHE A 607 -19.12 -8.85 17.43
CA PHE A 607 -19.47 -7.61 16.74
C PHE A 607 -19.64 -6.37 17.64
N PRO A 608 -20.17 -6.42 18.89
CA PRO A 608 -20.26 -5.25 19.76
C PRO A 608 -18.88 -4.83 20.29
N GLU A 609 -17.97 -5.78 20.58
CA GLU A 609 -16.60 -5.48 21.00
C GLU A 609 -15.86 -4.71 19.91
N LEU A 610 -16.03 -5.10 18.64
CA LEU A 610 -15.47 -4.35 17.52
C LEU A 610 -16.05 -2.94 17.43
N MET A 611 -17.36 -2.78 17.61
CA MET A 611 -17.98 -1.45 17.62
C MET A 611 -17.43 -0.56 18.75
N ILE A 612 -17.13 -1.13 19.92
CA ILE A 612 -16.45 -0.42 21.02
C ILE A 612 -15.05 0.03 20.59
N ILE A 613 -14.27 -0.84 19.96
CA ILE A 613 -12.94 -0.50 19.44
C ILE A 613 -13.05 0.67 18.44
N MET A 614 -14.00 0.61 17.51
CA MET A 614 -14.24 1.70 16.55
C MET A 614 -14.59 3.02 17.25
N VAL A 615 -15.41 2.99 18.31
CA VAL A 615 -15.72 4.16 19.13
C VAL A 615 -14.46 4.73 19.76
N VAL A 616 -13.62 3.88 20.37
CA VAL A 616 -12.37 4.32 21.02
C VAL A 616 -11.41 4.97 20.01
N LEU A 617 -11.28 4.40 18.82
CA LEU A 617 -10.41 4.93 17.77
C LEU A 617 -10.92 6.24 17.15
N THR A 618 -12.25 6.44 17.10
CA THR A 618 -12.87 7.61 16.46
C THR A 618 -13.22 8.74 17.43
N ALA A 619 -13.44 8.45 18.72
CA ALA A 619 -13.76 9.45 19.73
C ALA A 619 -12.77 10.62 19.81
N PRO A 620 -11.44 10.43 19.65
CA PRO A 620 -10.49 11.55 19.66
C PRO A 620 -10.69 12.52 18.48
N ALA A 621 -11.41 12.12 17.41
CA ALA A 621 -11.70 13.02 16.29
C ALA A 621 -12.54 14.23 16.73
N VAL A 622 -13.37 14.09 17.77
CA VAL A 622 -14.19 15.18 18.33
C VAL A 622 -13.32 16.29 18.95
N PRO A 623 -12.48 16.04 19.99
CA PRO A 623 -11.61 17.07 20.54
C PRO A 623 -10.58 17.55 19.51
N VAL A 624 -10.05 16.68 18.65
CA VAL A 624 -9.09 17.09 17.61
C VAL A 624 -9.73 18.08 16.62
N THR A 625 -10.99 17.86 16.23
CA THR A 625 -11.74 18.80 15.39
C THR A 625 -11.83 20.18 16.05
N TRP A 626 -12.05 20.24 17.36
CA TRP A 626 -12.22 21.53 18.04
C TRP A 626 -10.90 22.28 18.22
N PHE A 627 -9.83 21.57 18.59
CA PHE A 627 -8.55 22.18 18.97
C PHE A 627 -7.55 22.32 17.82
N PHE A 628 -7.58 21.44 16.82
CA PHE A 628 -6.52 21.35 15.79
C PHE A 628 -7.01 21.58 14.35
N ILE A 629 -8.30 21.86 14.12
CA ILE A 629 -8.79 22.33 12.82
C ILE A 629 -8.89 23.85 12.85
N LYS A 630 -7.96 24.54 12.19
CA LYS A 630 -7.99 26.00 12.08
C LYS A 630 -8.99 26.43 11.01
N GLU A 631 -9.93 27.29 11.41
CA GLU A 631 -10.93 27.85 10.51
C GLU A 631 -11.18 29.32 10.87
N GLU A 632 -11.27 30.17 9.84
CA GLU A 632 -11.64 31.58 9.97
C GLU A 632 -13.15 31.75 9.99
N LYS A 633 -13.63 32.76 10.73
CA LYS A 633 -15.07 33.06 10.74
C LYS A 633 -15.50 33.59 9.39
N ALA A 634 -16.63 33.09 8.89
CA ALA A 634 -17.23 33.54 7.64
C ALA A 634 -18.66 34.02 7.87
N GLU A 635 -19.09 34.98 7.04
CA GLU A 635 -20.47 35.44 7.00
C GLU A 635 -21.37 34.43 6.28
N ARG A 636 -22.67 34.48 6.60
CA ARG A 636 -23.67 33.62 5.97
C ARG A 636 -23.80 33.99 4.49
N ALA A 637 -23.74 32.99 3.61
CA ALA A 637 -23.99 33.21 2.19
C ALA A 637 -25.49 33.46 1.93
N ASP A 638 -25.79 34.31 0.94
CA ASP A 638 -27.14 34.41 0.39
C ASP A 638 -27.46 33.12 -0.38
N PHE A 639 -28.26 32.25 0.22
CA PHE A 639 -28.60 30.94 -0.33
C PHE A 639 -29.22 31.02 -1.74
N ARG A 640 -30.04 32.04 -2.02
CA ARG A 640 -30.70 32.15 -3.32
C ARG A 640 -29.69 32.53 -4.41
N LYS A 641 -28.78 33.44 -4.07
CA LYS A 641 -27.66 33.81 -4.94
C LYS A 641 -26.72 32.62 -5.14
N TYR A 642 -26.37 31.92 -4.08
CA TYR A 642 -25.49 30.75 -4.10
C TYR A 642 -26.03 29.64 -5.01
N ILE A 643 -27.30 29.23 -4.84
CA ILE A 643 -27.91 28.19 -5.68
C ILE A 643 -27.98 28.62 -7.14
N LYS A 644 -28.20 29.91 -7.42
CA LYS A 644 -28.16 30.43 -8.79
C LYS A 644 -26.76 30.33 -9.39
N GLU A 645 -25.72 30.74 -8.65
CA GLU A 645 -24.33 30.63 -9.09
C GLU A 645 -23.88 29.17 -9.28
N PHE A 646 -24.34 28.28 -8.39
CA PHE A 646 -24.10 26.84 -8.50
C PHE A 646 -24.80 26.23 -9.72
N TRP A 647 -26.05 26.64 -10.00
CA TRP A 647 -26.77 26.27 -11.22
C TRP A 647 -26.06 26.77 -12.48
N ASP A 648 -25.61 28.02 -12.48
CA ASP A 648 -24.87 28.58 -13.62
C ASP A 648 -23.53 27.85 -13.83
N LEU A 649 -22.89 27.39 -12.75
CA LEU A 649 -21.69 26.55 -12.81
C LEU A 649 -21.99 25.16 -13.38
N LEU A 650 -23.06 24.49 -12.92
CA LEU A 650 -23.53 23.20 -13.47
C LEU A 650 -23.84 23.28 -14.98
N CYS A 651 -24.33 24.43 -15.43
CA CYS A 651 -24.61 24.68 -16.84
C CYS A 651 -23.34 24.88 -17.68
N LYS A 652 -22.15 25.03 -17.10
CA LYS A 652 -20.90 25.16 -17.86
C LYS A 652 -20.48 23.83 -18.46
N ARG A 653 -19.97 23.88 -19.70
CA ARG A 653 -19.52 22.69 -20.44
C ARG A 653 -18.50 21.85 -19.69
N VAL A 654 -17.51 22.48 -19.07
CA VAL A 654 -16.49 21.78 -18.29
C VAL A 654 -17.09 20.93 -17.16
N VAL A 655 -18.22 21.33 -16.59
CA VAL A 655 -18.84 20.68 -15.43
C VAL A 655 -19.72 19.52 -15.87
N TYR A 656 -20.77 19.77 -16.67
CA TYR A 656 -21.68 18.68 -17.07
C TYR A 656 -20.99 17.60 -17.92
N GLN A 657 -19.95 17.95 -18.68
CA GLN A 657 -19.21 16.99 -19.50
C GLN A 657 -18.37 16.04 -18.65
N VAL A 658 -17.70 16.55 -17.61
CA VAL A 658 -16.91 15.74 -16.67
C VAL A 658 -17.83 14.86 -15.80
N ILE A 659 -18.97 15.41 -15.37
CA ILE A 659 -19.98 14.67 -14.63
C ILE A 659 -20.55 13.52 -15.48
N ALA A 660 -20.94 13.82 -16.73
CA ALA A 660 -21.45 12.79 -17.64
C ALA A 660 -20.40 11.69 -17.90
N HIS A 661 -19.13 12.06 -18.07
CA HIS A 661 -18.06 11.07 -18.15
C HIS A 661 -18.01 10.18 -16.91
N HIS A 662 -17.89 10.77 -15.72
CA HIS A 662 -17.77 10.03 -14.46
C HIS A 662 -18.96 9.11 -14.22
N PHE A 663 -20.16 9.59 -14.49
CA PHE A 663 -21.38 8.85 -14.26
C PHE A 663 -21.52 7.67 -15.24
N PHE A 664 -21.53 7.93 -16.55
CA PHE A 664 -21.78 6.88 -17.53
C PHE A 664 -20.59 5.92 -17.66
N ALA A 665 -19.35 6.42 -17.71
CA ALA A 665 -18.19 5.54 -17.71
C ALA A 665 -18.12 4.72 -16.41
N GLY A 666 -18.43 5.34 -15.26
CA GLY A 666 -18.50 4.66 -13.96
C GLY A 666 -19.53 3.54 -13.96
N ILE A 667 -20.75 3.77 -14.46
CA ILE A 667 -21.79 2.73 -14.51
C ILE A 667 -21.31 1.52 -15.31
N PHE A 668 -20.89 1.72 -16.56
CA PHE A 668 -20.52 0.61 -17.44
C PHE A 668 -19.23 -0.09 -17.01
N ALA A 669 -18.29 0.63 -16.38
CA ALA A 669 -17.08 0.04 -15.82
C ALA A 669 -17.35 -0.79 -14.56
N SER A 670 -18.38 -0.44 -13.77
CA SER A 670 -18.78 -1.14 -12.54
C SER A 670 -19.76 -2.30 -12.77
N ILE A 671 -20.25 -2.53 -13.99
CA ILE A 671 -21.09 -3.71 -14.28
C ILE A 671 -20.25 -4.98 -14.09
N SER A 672 -20.67 -5.82 -13.15
CA SER A 672 -20.00 -7.07 -12.77
C SER A 672 -20.86 -8.28 -13.15
N TYR A 673 -20.58 -9.44 -12.55
CA TYR A 673 -21.36 -10.66 -12.70
C TYR A 673 -21.65 -11.27 -11.33
N THR A 674 -22.86 -11.79 -11.14
CA THR A 674 -23.34 -12.27 -9.83
C THR A 674 -22.68 -13.59 -9.39
N ALA A 675 -22.04 -14.30 -10.32
CA ALA A 675 -21.36 -15.56 -10.05
C ALA A 675 -20.03 -15.39 -9.29
N SER A 676 -19.45 -14.19 -9.17
CA SER A 676 -18.10 -14.03 -8.61
C SER A 676 -17.95 -14.59 -7.19
N SER A 677 -18.90 -14.27 -6.31
CA SER A 677 -18.89 -14.73 -4.91
C SER A 677 -19.16 -16.25 -4.78
N PRO A 678 -20.16 -16.84 -5.48
CA PRO A 678 -20.32 -18.29 -5.52
C PRO A 678 -19.11 -19.04 -6.08
N VAL A 679 -18.47 -18.53 -7.14
CA VAL A 679 -17.25 -19.13 -7.71
C VAL A 679 -16.11 -19.08 -6.68
N GLN A 680 -15.91 -17.92 -6.04
CA GLN A 680 -14.90 -17.73 -5.00
C GLN A 680 -15.07 -18.72 -3.84
N SER A 681 -16.32 -18.95 -3.39
CA SER A 681 -16.61 -19.80 -2.24
C SER A 681 -16.67 -21.29 -2.58
N PHE A 682 -17.38 -21.70 -3.65
CA PHE A 682 -17.66 -23.11 -3.93
C PHE A 682 -16.71 -23.75 -4.95
N LEU A 683 -16.24 -23.01 -5.95
CA LEU A 683 -15.33 -23.57 -6.96
C LEU A 683 -13.86 -23.39 -6.59
N VAL A 684 -13.52 -22.29 -5.93
CA VAL A 684 -12.14 -21.93 -5.60
C VAL A 684 -11.82 -22.14 -4.11
N GLY A 685 -12.83 -22.12 -3.24
CA GLY A 685 -12.68 -22.39 -1.81
C GLY A 685 -11.96 -21.29 -1.02
N VAL A 686 -12.00 -20.03 -1.47
CA VAL A 686 -11.27 -18.92 -0.82
C VAL A 686 -11.69 -18.76 0.65
N THR A 687 -10.71 -18.80 1.55
CA THR A 687 -10.93 -18.58 2.99
C THR A 687 -11.13 -17.08 3.30
N PRO A 688 -11.84 -16.74 4.40
CA PRO A 688 -12.04 -15.35 4.81
C PRO A 688 -10.72 -14.58 4.99
N ILE A 689 -9.71 -15.21 5.60
CA ILE A 689 -8.39 -14.60 5.79
C ILE A 689 -7.68 -14.29 4.48
N ASN A 690 -7.75 -15.18 3.48
CA ASN A 690 -7.17 -14.94 2.16
C ASN A 690 -7.93 -13.85 1.41
N ASN A 691 -9.25 -13.73 1.60
CA ASN A 691 -10.02 -12.61 1.07
C ASN A 691 -9.62 -11.27 1.72
N THR A 692 -9.48 -11.20 3.04
CA THR A 692 -9.01 -9.99 3.72
C THR A 692 -7.59 -9.62 3.27
N LEU A 693 -6.67 -10.59 3.19
CA LEU A 693 -5.33 -10.35 2.69
C LEU A 693 -5.36 -9.81 1.25
N ASN A 694 -6.23 -10.33 0.40
CA ASN A 694 -6.44 -9.82 -0.95
C ASN A 694 -6.93 -8.37 -0.96
N ASP A 695 -7.88 -8.00 -0.12
CA ASP A 695 -8.39 -6.63 -0.04
C ASP A 695 -7.29 -5.66 0.45
N VAL A 696 -6.51 -6.07 1.45
CA VAL A 696 -5.33 -5.33 1.94
C VAL A 696 -4.29 -5.12 0.84
N LEU A 697 -3.92 -6.19 0.12
CA LEU A 697 -3.00 -6.11 -1.03
C LEU A 697 -3.56 -5.21 -2.12
N GLY A 698 -4.85 -5.31 -2.39
CA GLY A 698 -5.59 -4.43 -3.29
C GLY A 698 -5.47 -2.97 -2.89
N HIS A 699 -5.68 -2.62 -1.63
CA HIS A 699 -5.57 -1.25 -1.13
C HIS A 699 -4.13 -0.73 -1.14
N LEU A 700 -3.13 -1.58 -0.93
CA LEU A 700 -1.71 -1.23 -1.12
C LEU A 700 -1.42 -0.90 -2.59
N CYS A 701 -1.92 -1.71 -3.52
CA CYS A 701 -1.84 -1.48 -4.96
C CYS A 701 -2.58 -0.19 -5.37
N PHE A 702 -3.77 0.06 -4.82
CA PHE A 702 -4.52 1.30 -5.01
C PHE A 702 -3.71 2.52 -4.54
N MET A 703 -3.14 2.45 -3.35
CA MET A 703 -2.26 3.49 -2.80
C MET A 703 -1.03 3.71 -3.68
N ALA A 704 -0.40 2.64 -4.17
CA ALA A 704 0.71 2.72 -5.10
C ALA A 704 0.31 3.41 -6.41
N GLY A 705 -0.88 3.11 -6.95
CA GLY A 705 -1.44 3.79 -8.11
C GLY A 705 -1.59 5.29 -7.92
N ILE A 706 -2.15 5.72 -6.78
CA ILE A 706 -2.26 7.15 -6.41
C ILE A 706 -0.86 7.78 -6.34
N MET A 707 0.08 7.13 -5.64
CA MET A 707 1.44 7.63 -5.48
C MET A 707 2.17 7.77 -6.82
N VAL A 708 2.09 6.77 -7.70
CA VAL A 708 2.68 6.79 -9.04
C VAL A 708 2.09 7.94 -9.88
N THR A 709 0.77 8.12 -9.84
CA THR A 709 0.06 9.16 -10.60
C THR A 709 0.42 10.56 -10.11
N SER A 710 0.44 10.77 -8.78
CA SER A 710 0.84 12.04 -8.17
C SER A 710 2.30 12.42 -8.48
N LYS A 711 3.14 11.43 -8.81
CA LYS A 711 4.59 11.55 -8.90
C LYS A 711 5.12 11.62 -10.33
N TYR A 712 4.45 10.94 -11.26
CA TYR A 712 4.85 10.79 -12.66
C TYR A 712 3.71 11.09 -13.64
N GLY A 713 2.47 10.81 -13.25
CA GLY A 713 1.28 10.91 -14.09
C GLY A 713 0.63 12.29 -14.22
N LEU A 714 1.11 13.30 -13.48
CA LEU A 714 0.53 14.66 -13.47
C LEU A 714 0.45 15.31 -14.87
N ASN A 715 1.32 14.88 -15.80
CA ASN A 715 1.39 15.36 -17.18
C ASN A 715 0.99 14.30 -18.23
N TRP A 716 0.52 13.13 -17.82
CA TRP A 716 0.11 12.08 -18.74
C TRP A 716 -1.28 12.35 -19.33
N ASN A 717 -1.52 11.91 -20.55
CA ASN A 717 -2.85 12.00 -21.15
C ASN A 717 -3.80 11.06 -20.42
N TRP A 718 -4.81 11.63 -19.74
CA TRP A 718 -5.71 10.86 -18.88
C TRP A 718 -6.50 9.78 -19.65
N ARG A 719 -6.89 10.07 -20.90
CA ARG A 719 -7.67 9.12 -21.72
C ARG A 719 -6.86 7.88 -22.09
N TRP A 720 -5.63 8.08 -22.57
CA TRP A 720 -4.77 6.98 -23.02
C TRP A 720 -4.32 6.10 -21.87
N MET A 721 -4.14 6.70 -20.71
CA MET A 721 -3.79 5.95 -19.52
C MET A 721 -4.91 4.98 -19.12
N ILE A 722 -6.17 5.44 -19.06
CA ILE A 722 -7.33 4.59 -18.73
C ILE A 722 -7.46 3.42 -19.71
N ILE A 723 -7.28 3.66 -21.02
CA ILE A 723 -7.35 2.60 -22.04
C ILE A 723 -6.20 1.61 -21.88
N ALA A 724 -4.96 2.10 -21.78
CA ALA A 724 -3.78 1.24 -21.71
C ALA A 724 -3.82 0.34 -20.47
N THR A 725 -4.16 0.90 -19.31
CA THR A 725 -4.31 0.12 -18.08
C THR A 725 -5.52 -0.80 -18.13
N GLY A 726 -6.63 -0.36 -18.70
CA GLY A 726 -7.86 -1.15 -18.83
C GLY A 726 -7.68 -2.38 -19.72
N ILE A 727 -6.95 -2.28 -20.82
CA ILE A 727 -6.64 -3.44 -21.69
C ILE A 727 -5.84 -4.48 -20.92
N VAL A 728 -4.77 -4.08 -20.23
CA VAL A 728 -3.93 -5.00 -19.45
C VAL A 728 -4.76 -5.73 -18.40
N VAL A 729 -5.58 -4.98 -17.66
CA VAL A 729 -6.48 -5.52 -16.64
C VAL A 729 -7.46 -6.53 -17.24
N ILE A 730 -8.20 -6.16 -18.29
CA ILE A 730 -9.22 -7.03 -18.87
C ILE A 730 -8.59 -8.33 -19.39
N VAL A 731 -7.43 -8.25 -20.05
CA VAL A 731 -6.75 -9.43 -20.58
C VAL A 731 -6.34 -10.38 -19.45
N VAL A 732 -5.74 -9.87 -18.38
CA VAL A 732 -5.29 -10.69 -17.24
C VAL A 732 -6.47 -11.27 -16.47
N ASP A 733 -7.43 -10.43 -16.09
CA ASP A 733 -8.62 -10.80 -15.30
C ASP A 733 -9.51 -11.80 -16.05
N SER A 734 -9.76 -11.57 -17.35
CA SER A 734 -10.57 -12.50 -18.15
C SER A 734 -9.88 -13.85 -18.36
N SER A 735 -8.56 -13.87 -18.56
CA SER A 735 -7.81 -15.11 -18.72
C SER A 735 -7.92 -15.99 -17.48
N VAL A 736 -7.68 -15.40 -16.30
CA VAL A 736 -7.82 -16.11 -15.03
C VAL A 736 -9.26 -16.57 -14.80
N ALA A 737 -10.24 -15.69 -15.02
CA ALA A 737 -11.64 -16.01 -14.80
C ALA A 737 -12.11 -17.19 -15.65
N PHE A 738 -11.78 -17.21 -16.95
CA PHE A 738 -12.17 -18.33 -17.83
C PHE A 738 -11.40 -19.62 -17.52
N ILE A 739 -10.10 -19.55 -17.20
CA ILE A 739 -9.31 -20.72 -16.78
C ILE A 739 -9.90 -21.37 -15.51
N THR A 740 -10.35 -20.54 -14.57
CA THR A 740 -10.93 -20.99 -13.29
C THR A 740 -12.32 -21.60 -13.50
N VAL A 741 -13.21 -20.90 -14.23
CA VAL A 741 -14.59 -21.36 -14.45
C VAL A 741 -14.62 -22.66 -15.25
N TRP A 742 -13.75 -22.82 -16.24
CA TRP A 742 -13.67 -24.04 -17.06
C TRP A 742 -12.84 -25.16 -16.43
N ASP A 743 -12.40 -25.00 -15.17
CA ASP A 743 -11.70 -26.04 -14.40
C ASP A 743 -10.41 -26.51 -15.05
N ILE A 744 -9.70 -25.58 -15.70
CA ILE A 744 -8.35 -25.84 -16.25
C ILE A 744 -7.33 -25.70 -15.12
N PHE A 745 -7.50 -24.71 -14.26
CA PHE A 745 -6.70 -24.49 -13.05
C PHE A 745 -7.49 -23.67 -12.03
N ARG A 746 -7.62 -24.18 -10.80
CA ARG A 746 -8.36 -23.53 -9.70
C ARG A 746 -7.45 -23.42 -8.49
N ASN A 747 -7.15 -22.20 -8.08
CA ASN A 747 -6.37 -21.90 -6.89
C ASN A 747 -6.83 -20.54 -6.34
N GLN A 748 -6.88 -20.41 -5.01
CA GLN A 748 -7.35 -19.20 -4.34
C GLN A 748 -6.56 -17.95 -4.76
N TRP A 749 -5.23 -18.03 -4.79
CA TRP A 749 -4.37 -16.91 -5.18
C TRP A 749 -4.38 -16.66 -6.69
N PHE A 750 -4.65 -17.69 -7.49
CA PHE A 750 -4.85 -17.52 -8.92
C PHE A 750 -6.08 -16.66 -9.20
N TRP A 751 -7.19 -16.92 -8.50
CA TRP A 751 -8.44 -16.13 -8.60
C TRP A 751 -8.31 -14.72 -8.01
N LEU A 752 -7.64 -14.59 -6.86
CA LEU A 752 -7.49 -13.31 -6.15
C LEU A 752 -6.43 -12.37 -6.78
N GLY A 753 -5.45 -12.90 -7.50
CA GLY A 753 -4.34 -12.14 -8.08
C GLY A 753 -4.75 -10.98 -9.02
N PRO A 754 -5.58 -11.20 -10.06
CA PRO A 754 -5.97 -10.14 -10.98
C PRO A 754 -6.71 -8.97 -10.32
N PRO A 755 -7.71 -9.18 -9.43
CA PRO A 755 -8.32 -8.10 -8.66
C PRO A 755 -7.32 -7.16 -7.98
N ILE A 756 -6.24 -7.69 -7.39
CA ILE A 756 -5.16 -6.87 -6.77
C ILE A 756 -4.49 -5.97 -7.82
N ALA A 757 -4.13 -6.55 -8.97
CA ALA A 757 -3.48 -5.82 -10.04
C ALA A 757 -4.36 -4.70 -10.63
N VAL A 758 -5.69 -4.90 -10.67
CA VAL A 758 -6.66 -3.87 -11.13
C VAL A 758 -6.66 -2.64 -10.24
N GLN A 759 -6.32 -2.77 -8.97
CA GLN A 759 -6.40 -1.65 -8.02
C GLN A 759 -5.41 -0.52 -8.33
N VAL A 760 -4.26 -0.83 -8.94
CA VAL A 760 -3.30 0.20 -9.38
C VAL A 760 -3.96 1.16 -10.41
N PRO A 761 -4.50 0.67 -11.55
CA PRO A 761 -5.32 1.47 -12.46
C PRO A 761 -6.52 2.18 -11.81
N SER A 762 -7.21 1.53 -10.89
CA SER A 762 -8.36 2.13 -10.20
C SER A 762 -7.95 3.35 -9.37
N GLY A 763 -6.85 3.27 -8.62
CA GLY A 763 -6.31 4.40 -7.84
C GLY A 763 -5.87 5.56 -8.72
N VAL A 764 -5.32 5.25 -9.88
CA VAL A 764 -4.92 6.21 -10.92
C VAL A 764 -6.13 6.96 -11.49
N ALA A 765 -7.19 6.25 -11.88
CA ALA A 765 -8.41 6.85 -12.42
C ALA A 765 -9.14 7.70 -11.35
N TRP A 766 -9.20 7.17 -10.13
CA TRP A 766 -9.86 7.82 -9.00
C TRP A 766 -9.21 9.16 -8.61
N ILE A 767 -7.87 9.24 -8.55
CA ILE A 767 -7.20 10.50 -8.17
C ILE A 767 -7.33 11.59 -9.26
N ILE A 768 -7.42 11.20 -10.54
CA ILE A 768 -7.62 12.15 -11.65
C ILE A 768 -8.96 12.87 -11.53
N ALA A 769 -10.02 12.15 -11.14
CA ALA A 769 -11.34 12.72 -10.85
C ALA A 769 -11.23 13.92 -9.90
N LEU A 770 -10.42 13.75 -8.85
CA LEU A 770 -10.23 14.75 -7.80
C LEU A 770 -9.36 15.92 -8.25
N PHE A 771 -8.38 15.67 -9.11
CA PHE A 771 -7.57 16.75 -9.70
C PHE A 771 -8.42 17.66 -10.60
N VAL A 772 -9.32 17.09 -11.40
CA VAL A 772 -10.26 17.89 -12.24
C VAL A 772 -11.16 18.75 -11.36
N THR A 773 -11.61 18.21 -10.24
CA THR A 773 -12.48 18.89 -9.28
C THR A 773 -11.85 20.16 -8.71
N VAL A 774 -10.56 20.11 -8.33
CA VAL A 774 -9.82 21.27 -7.80
C VAL A 774 -9.72 22.41 -8.82
N GLU A 775 -9.59 22.08 -10.10
CA GLU A 775 -9.49 23.07 -11.18
C GLU A 775 -10.83 23.74 -11.52
N ILE A 776 -11.96 23.11 -11.14
CA ILE A 776 -13.32 23.60 -11.41
C ILE A 776 -13.93 24.32 -10.20
N ALA A 777 -13.55 23.94 -8.98
CA ALA A 777 -14.07 24.53 -7.74
C ALA A 777 -13.74 26.03 -7.66
N GLY A 778 -14.77 26.85 -7.45
CA GLY A 778 -14.63 28.29 -7.25
C GLY A 778 -14.51 28.65 -5.78
N VAL A 779 -14.08 29.88 -5.50
CA VAL A 779 -14.03 30.38 -4.12
C VAL A 779 -15.45 30.47 -3.54
N GLY A 780 -15.68 29.80 -2.42
CA GLY A 780 -16.95 29.79 -1.68
C GLY A 780 -17.93 28.68 -2.03
N ASN A 781 -17.65 27.84 -3.04
CA ASN A 781 -18.47 26.65 -3.38
C ASN A 781 -17.64 25.36 -3.44
N GLU A 782 -16.50 25.34 -2.76
CA GLU A 782 -15.54 24.24 -2.77
C GLU A 782 -16.20 22.96 -2.27
N GLY A 783 -17.00 23.04 -1.20
CA GLY A 783 -17.67 21.88 -0.62
C GLY A 783 -18.72 21.28 -1.54
N ALA A 784 -19.57 22.10 -2.14
CA ALA A 784 -20.61 21.64 -3.06
C ALA A 784 -20.03 21.08 -4.37
N VAL A 785 -19.03 21.71 -4.97
CA VAL A 785 -18.40 21.22 -6.21
C VAL A 785 -17.61 19.95 -5.96
N TYR A 786 -16.86 19.89 -4.86
CA TYR A 786 -16.11 18.70 -4.47
C TYR A 786 -17.03 17.53 -4.12
N GLY A 787 -18.05 17.83 -3.31
CA GLY A 787 -19.09 16.89 -2.95
C GLY A 787 -19.85 16.37 -4.16
N LEU A 788 -20.15 17.22 -5.15
CA LEU A 788 -20.82 16.81 -6.38
C LEU A 788 -19.96 15.84 -7.21
N MET A 789 -18.70 16.18 -7.48
CA MET A 789 -17.84 15.33 -8.33
C MET A 789 -17.62 13.95 -7.69
N THR A 790 -17.45 13.90 -6.37
CA THR A 790 -17.33 12.63 -5.63
C THR A 790 -18.66 11.87 -5.54
N THR A 791 -19.78 12.58 -5.34
CA THR A 791 -21.15 11.99 -5.36
C THR A 791 -21.39 11.23 -6.65
N VAL A 792 -20.99 11.78 -7.80
CA VAL A 792 -21.22 11.17 -9.10
C VAL A 792 -20.55 9.81 -9.22
N GLY A 793 -19.29 9.69 -8.75
CA GLY A 793 -18.58 8.42 -8.72
C GLY A 793 -19.22 7.42 -7.75
N ASN A 794 -19.57 7.86 -6.55
CA ASN A 794 -20.16 6.99 -5.52
C ASN A 794 -21.60 6.58 -5.81
N LEU A 795 -22.30 7.29 -6.70
CA LEU A 795 -23.64 6.96 -7.14
C LEU A 795 -23.66 6.02 -8.35
N ALA A 796 -22.62 6.06 -9.20
CA ALA A 796 -22.52 5.22 -10.38
C ALA A 796 -22.44 3.72 -10.02
N THR A 797 -21.71 3.36 -8.97
CA THR A 797 -21.51 1.97 -8.56
C THR A 797 -22.79 1.29 -8.06
N PRO A 798 -23.54 1.82 -7.06
CA PRO A 798 -24.78 1.19 -6.61
C PRO A 798 -25.81 1.06 -7.75
N PHE A 799 -25.89 2.06 -8.64
CA PHE A 799 -26.76 1.99 -9.80
C PHE A 799 -26.32 0.87 -10.77
N ALA A 800 -25.03 0.73 -11.04
CA ALA A 800 -24.47 -0.36 -11.85
C ALA A 800 -24.73 -1.74 -11.23
N THR A 801 -24.68 -1.86 -9.90
CA THR A 801 -25.01 -3.09 -9.18
C THR A 801 -26.46 -3.49 -9.43
N THR A 802 -27.42 -2.56 -9.36
CA THR A 802 -28.83 -2.88 -9.69
C THR A 802 -29.02 -3.30 -11.14
N LEU A 803 -28.29 -2.67 -12.08
CA LEU A 803 -28.32 -3.07 -13.49
C LEU A 803 -27.67 -4.44 -13.70
N THR A 804 -26.60 -4.75 -12.98
CA THR A 804 -25.95 -6.07 -12.96
C THR A 804 -26.95 -7.15 -12.56
N LEU A 805 -27.71 -6.94 -11.48
CA LEU A 805 -28.75 -7.87 -11.05
C LEU A 805 -29.82 -8.10 -12.14
N LEU A 806 -30.29 -7.04 -12.79
CA LEU A 806 -31.27 -7.14 -13.89
C LEU A 806 -30.71 -7.86 -15.12
N ILE A 807 -29.46 -7.60 -15.49
CA ILE A 807 -28.78 -8.24 -16.63
C ILE A 807 -28.52 -9.73 -16.35
N ASN A 808 -28.16 -10.07 -15.11
CA ASN A 808 -27.81 -11.44 -14.72
C ASN A 808 -29.05 -12.28 -14.36
N GLY A 809 -30.18 -11.65 -14.03
CA GLY A 809 -31.41 -12.33 -13.61
C GLY A 809 -31.95 -13.44 -14.52
N PRO A 810 -31.84 -13.34 -15.87
CA PRO A 810 -32.24 -14.42 -16.78
C PRO A 810 -31.36 -15.67 -16.69
N PHE A 811 -30.13 -15.57 -16.18
CA PHE A 811 -29.22 -16.70 -16.04
C PHE A 811 -29.50 -17.44 -14.72
N ASN A 812 -29.60 -18.77 -14.78
CA ASN A 812 -29.97 -19.57 -13.61
C ASN A 812 -28.75 -19.88 -12.70
N ILE A 813 -28.08 -18.85 -12.21
CA ILE A 813 -26.87 -18.98 -11.38
C ILE A 813 -27.29 -18.98 -9.91
N THR A 814 -27.34 -20.15 -9.29
CA THR A 814 -27.66 -20.34 -7.86
C THR A 814 -26.52 -21.05 -7.16
N ASN A 815 -26.36 -20.85 -5.84
CA ASN A 815 -25.32 -21.52 -5.06
C ASN A 815 -25.35 -23.05 -5.23
N ALA A 816 -26.55 -23.64 -5.26
CA ALA A 816 -26.73 -25.08 -5.47
C ALA A 816 -26.20 -25.55 -6.83
N ARG A 817 -26.52 -24.82 -7.92
CA ARG A 817 -26.02 -25.16 -9.26
C ARG A 817 -24.52 -24.92 -9.41
N VAL A 818 -23.99 -23.85 -8.81
CA VAL A 818 -22.55 -23.59 -8.82
C VAL A 818 -21.79 -24.67 -8.07
N LYS A 819 -22.35 -25.18 -6.96
CA LYS A 819 -21.77 -26.31 -6.20
C LYS A 819 -21.82 -27.64 -6.97
N GLU A 820 -22.84 -27.83 -7.81
CA GLU A 820 -22.93 -29.00 -8.71
C GLU A 820 -21.86 -28.96 -9.82
N ASP A 821 -21.37 -27.77 -10.18
CA ASP A 821 -20.26 -27.52 -11.12
C ASP A 821 -20.42 -28.23 -12.47
N ASP A 822 -21.64 -28.24 -13.01
CA ASP A 822 -21.96 -28.88 -14.27
C ASP A 822 -21.62 -28.01 -15.50
N HIS A 823 -21.64 -28.61 -16.69
CA HIS A 823 -21.33 -27.87 -17.92
C HIS A 823 -22.30 -26.69 -18.16
N SER A 824 -23.57 -26.87 -17.81
CA SER A 824 -24.60 -25.86 -18.06
C SER A 824 -24.42 -24.61 -17.18
N VAL A 825 -24.04 -24.75 -15.91
CA VAL A 825 -23.73 -23.61 -15.04
C VAL A 825 -22.44 -22.91 -15.47
N ARG A 826 -21.41 -23.65 -15.92
CA ARG A 826 -20.17 -23.04 -16.43
C ARG A 826 -20.41 -22.17 -17.68
N VAL A 827 -21.34 -22.58 -18.54
CA VAL A 827 -21.78 -21.80 -19.71
C VAL A 827 -22.56 -20.54 -19.29
N ASP A 828 -23.51 -20.66 -18.36
CA ASP A 828 -24.26 -19.52 -17.82
C ASP A 828 -23.29 -18.47 -17.21
N ILE A 829 -22.33 -18.92 -16.40
CA ILE A 829 -21.29 -18.07 -15.80
C ILE A 829 -20.44 -17.40 -16.90
N THR A 830 -20.02 -18.16 -17.92
CA THR A 830 -19.23 -17.64 -19.05
C THR A 830 -19.91 -16.46 -19.75
N TYR A 831 -21.23 -16.56 -20.02
CA TYR A 831 -21.97 -15.45 -20.64
C TYR A 831 -22.00 -14.20 -19.76
N THR A 832 -22.22 -14.35 -18.46
CA THR A 832 -22.23 -13.20 -17.54
C THR A 832 -20.87 -12.50 -17.46
N ILE A 833 -19.77 -13.26 -17.50
CA ILE A 833 -18.40 -12.73 -17.53
C ILE A 833 -18.16 -11.95 -18.84
N ILE A 834 -18.55 -12.51 -20.00
CA ILE A 834 -18.41 -11.84 -21.30
C ILE A 834 -19.18 -10.51 -21.31
N ILE A 835 -20.42 -10.51 -20.80
CA ILE A 835 -21.25 -9.30 -20.73
C ILE A 835 -20.57 -8.24 -19.85
N SER A 836 -20.03 -8.61 -18.69
CA SER A 836 -19.31 -7.67 -17.81
C SER A 836 -18.12 -7.02 -18.52
N TYR A 837 -17.24 -7.79 -19.17
CA TYR A 837 -16.09 -7.22 -19.89
C TYR A 837 -16.51 -6.40 -21.12
N ALA A 838 -17.56 -6.78 -21.83
CA ALA A 838 -18.10 -6.00 -22.93
C ALA A 838 -18.59 -4.62 -22.45
N MET A 839 -19.26 -4.55 -21.29
CA MET A 839 -19.68 -3.29 -20.68
C MET A 839 -18.47 -2.45 -20.22
N LYS A 840 -17.44 -3.08 -19.63
CA LYS A 840 -16.18 -2.39 -19.29
C LYS A 840 -15.52 -1.76 -20.51
N ILE A 841 -15.48 -2.44 -21.66
CA ILE A 841 -14.96 -1.86 -22.92
C ILE A 841 -15.88 -0.74 -23.43
N PHE A 842 -17.20 -0.93 -23.37
CA PHE A 842 -18.17 0.09 -23.79
C PHE A 842 -18.04 1.39 -22.97
N SER A 843 -17.62 1.31 -21.70
CA SER A 843 -17.34 2.49 -20.86
C SER A 843 -16.34 3.46 -21.51
N TRP A 844 -15.41 2.96 -22.33
CA TRP A 844 -14.40 3.78 -22.99
C TRP A 844 -14.97 4.71 -24.08
N ALA A 845 -16.18 4.44 -24.58
CA ALA A 845 -16.89 5.36 -25.48
C ALA A 845 -17.10 6.74 -24.82
N PHE A 846 -17.21 6.78 -23.50
CA PHE A 846 -17.41 8.01 -22.74
C PHE A 846 -16.10 8.76 -22.43
N LEU A 847 -14.91 8.22 -22.76
CA LEU A 847 -13.63 8.93 -22.60
C LEU A 847 -13.53 10.19 -23.46
N VAL A 848 -14.34 10.28 -24.53
CA VAL A 848 -14.43 11.50 -25.36
C VAL A 848 -14.89 12.71 -24.53
N LEU A 849 -15.64 12.48 -23.45
CA LEU A 849 -16.13 13.51 -22.54
C LEU A 849 -15.06 13.94 -21.50
N LEU A 850 -14.06 13.13 -21.19
CA LEU A 850 -13.00 13.48 -20.25
C LEU A 850 -11.96 14.41 -20.92
N PRO A 851 -11.60 15.57 -20.37
CA PRO A 851 -10.47 16.36 -20.89
C PRO A 851 -9.16 15.56 -20.92
N ARG A 852 -8.24 15.83 -21.85
CA ARG A 852 -6.97 15.06 -21.94
C ARG A 852 -5.98 15.44 -20.86
N GLN A 853 -6.06 16.68 -20.34
CA GLN A 853 -5.15 17.20 -19.33
C GLN A 853 -5.69 18.45 -18.61
N LYS A 854 -5.08 18.82 -17.46
CA LYS A 854 -5.34 20.08 -16.70
C LYS A 854 -5.44 21.34 -17.58
N LYS A 855 -4.53 21.50 -18.56
CA LYS A 855 -4.51 22.67 -19.47
C LYS A 855 -5.78 22.75 -20.32
N GLU A 856 -6.20 21.63 -20.90
CA GLU A 856 -7.43 21.55 -21.68
C GLU A 856 -8.67 21.74 -20.79
N THR A 857 -8.66 21.25 -19.55
CA THR A 857 -9.72 21.54 -18.56
C THR A 857 -9.86 23.03 -18.29
N GLN A 858 -8.74 23.75 -18.11
CA GLN A 858 -8.73 25.20 -17.92
C GLN A 858 -9.18 25.96 -19.17
N GLU A 859 -8.77 25.52 -20.36
CA GLU A 859 -9.25 26.09 -21.63
C GLU A 859 -10.76 25.87 -21.81
N LEU A 860 -11.27 24.68 -21.48
CA LEU A 860 -12.69 24.35 -21.52
C LEU A 860 -13.49 25.14 -20.47
N ALA A 861 -12.91 25.38 -19.29
CA ALA A 861 -13.52 26.20 -18.25
C ALA A 861 -13.65 27.67 -18.67
N ARG A 862 -12.67 28.19 -19.41
CA ARG A 862 -12.65 29.59 -19.90
C ARG A 862 -13.51 29.77 -21.16
N ASN A 863 -13.43 28.86 -22.13
CA ASN A 863 -13.95 29.05 -23.48
C ASN A 863 -15.06 28.06 -23.88
N GLY A 864 -15.43 27.10 -23.03
CA GLY A 864 -16.32 25.98 -23.39
C GLY A 864 -17.82 26.30 -23.50
N GLY A 865 -18.25 27.50 -23.12
CA GLY A 865 -19.65 27.92 -23.14
C GLY A 865 -20.53 27.24 -22.07
N SER A 866 -21.84 27.53 -22.12
CA SER A 866 -22.83 27.03 -21.16
C SER A 866 -24.12 26.57 -21.84
N SER A 867 -24.75 25.51 -21.33
CA SER A 867 -26.04 25.00 -21.80
C SER A 867 -26.95 24.66 -20.62
N LYS A 868 -28.08 25.35 -20.51
CA LYS A 868 -29.10 25.09 -19.46
C LYS A 868 -29.80 23.74 -19.65
N LEU A 869 -29.98 23.32 -20.89
CA LEU A 869 -30.60 22.02 -21.20
C LEU A 869 -29.72 20.87 -20.70
N LEU A 870 -28.42 20.90 -21.02
CA LEU A 870 -27.48 19.85 -20.59
C LEU A 870 -27.23 19.87 -19.07
N GLY A 871 -27.22 21.06 -18.45
CA GLY A 871 -27.23 21.19 -16.99
C GLY A 871 -28.48 20.56 -16.36
N GLY A 872 -29.67 20.80 -16.92
CA GLY A 872 -30.92 20.20 -16.46
C GLY A 872 -30.97 18.68 -16.63
N ILE A 873 -30.52 18.16 -17.78
CA ILE A 873 -30.39 16.71 -18.03
C ILE A 873 -29.45 16.08 -17.00
N THR A 874 -28.36 16.76 -16.65
CA THR A 874 -27.39 16.30 -15.64
C THR A 874 -28.02 16.12 -14.27
N ILE A 875 -28.81 17.08 -13.81
CA ILE A 875 -29.57 16.92 -12.55
C ILE A 875 -30.60 15.79 -12.67
N GLY A 876 -31.24 15.66 -13.83
CA GLY A 876 -32.27 14.65 -14.08
C GLY A 876 -31.77 13.22 -13.89
N TYR A 877 -30.70 12.84 -14.59
CA TYR A 877 -30.18 11.46 -14.46
C TYR A 877 -29.55 11.18 -13.09
N LEU A 878 -28.88 12.16 -12.46
CA LEU A 878 -28.31 11.98 -11.12
C LEU A 878 -29.40 11.82 -10.06
N SER A 879 -30.47 12.62 -10.13
CA SER A 879 -31.61 12.51 -9.21
C SER A 879 -32.33 11.18 -9.39
N PHE A 880 -32.54 10.75 -10.65
CA PHE A 880 -33.12 9.45 -10.93
C PHE A 880 -32.28 8.30 -10.35
N ALA A 881 -30.97 8.32 -10.59
CA ALA A 881 -30.06 7.29 -10.09
C ALA A 881 -29.99 7.25 -8.56
N LEU A 882 -30.04 8.40 -7.88
CA LEU A 882 -30.06 8.48 -6.42
C LEU A 882 -31.34 7.87 -5.83
N VAL A 883 -32.49 8.27 -6.37
CA VAL A 883 -33.79 7.74 -5.93
C VAL A 883 -33.88 6.24 -6.22
N TRP A 884 -33.44 5.81 -7.41
CA TRP A 884 -33.41 4.41 -7.79
C TRP A 884 -32.51 3.57 -6.89
N SER A 885 -31.28 4.02 -6.64
CA SER A 885 -30.31 3.29 -5.81
C SER A 885 -30.78 3.19 -4.37
N LEU A 886 -31.35 4.26 -3.80
CA LEU A 886 -31.90 4.22 -2.46
C LEU A 886 -33.09 3.26 -2.39
N MET A 887 -34.02 3.33 -3.35
CA MET A 887 -35.20 2.46 -3.39
C MET A 887 -34.81 0.98 -3.55
N ALA A 888 -34.03 0.64 -4.58
CA ALA A 888 -33.69 -0.73 -4.91
C ALA A 888 -32.87 -1.43 -3.82
N ASN A 889 -31.84 -0.77 -3.27
CA ASN A 889 -31.02 -1.37 -2.22
C ASN A 889 -31.78 -1.49 -0.89
N THR A 890 -32.69 -0.55 -0.58
CA THR A 890 -33.55 -0.68 0.61
C THR A 890 -34.51 -1.87 0.46
N LEU A 891 -35.15 -2.03 -0.71
CA LEU A 891 -36.06 -3.15 -0.96
C LEU A 891 -35.36 -4.52 -0.92
N ALA A 892 -34.09 -4.59 -1.32
CA ALA A 892 -33.33 -5.84 -1.34
C ALA A 892 -32.95 -6.36 0.06
N ILE A 893 -32.91 -5.50 1.08
CA ILE A 893 -32.48 -5.88 2.44
C ILE A 893 -33.64 -6.47 3.26
N PHE A 894 -34.88 -6.03 3.06
CA PHE A 894 -36.02 -6.56 3.80
C PHE A 894 -36.53 -7.87 3.20
N ASP A 895 -36.70 -8.90 4.03
CA ASP A 895 -37.18 -10.22 3.61
C ASP A 895 -38.53 -10.16 2.87
N SER A 896 -39.40 -9.23 3.25
CA SER A 896 -40.72 -9.05 2.63
C SER A 896 -40.67 -8.48 1.20
N THR A 897 -39.57 -7.83 0.81
CA THR A 897 -39.45 -7.15 -0.49
C THR A 897 -38.30 -7.64 -1.35
N SER A 898 -37.41 -8.47 -0.80
CA SER A 898 -36.24 -9.03 -1.49
C SER A 898 -36.61 -9.96 -2.66
N CYS A 899 -37.80 -10.57 -2.64
CA CYS A 899 -38.32 -11.40 -3.73
C CYS A 899 -38.71 -10.60 -4.98
N LEU A 900 -38.86 -9.28 -4.91
CA LEU A 900 -39.27 -8.45 -6.04
C LEU A 900 -38.19 -8.43 -7.14
N VAL A 901 -38.62 -8.45 -8.41
CA VAL A 901 -37.71 -8.38 -9.56
C VAL A 901 -36.84 -7.12 -9.55
N ILE A 902 -37.40 -5.99 -9.10
CA ILE A 902 -36.65 -4.73 -8.96
C ILE A 902 -35.55 -4.77 -7.89
N ALA A 903 -35.67 -5.70 -6.93
CA ALA A 903 -34.70 -5.97 -5.88
C ALA A 903 -33.74 -7.12 -6.24
N GLY A 904 -33.82 -7.66 -7.47
CA GLY A 904 -33.01 -8.79 -7.93
C GLY A 904 -33.61 -10.18 -7.62
N GLY A 905 -34.82 -10.25 -7.07
CA GLY A 905 -35.54 -11.50 -6.84
C GLY A 905 -36.21 -12.07 -8.09
N LYS A 906 -36.71 -13.31 -8.02
CA LYS A 906 -37.40 -13.99 -9.15
C LYS A 906 -38.88 -13.59 -9.31
N GLY A 907 -39.36 -12.67 -8.49
CA GLY A 907 -40.78 -12.35 -8.33
C GLY A 907 -41.37 -13.01 -7.10
N CYS A 908 -42.03 -12.19 -6.28
CA CYS A 908 -43.18 -12.63 -5.50
C CYS A 908 -44.42 -12.54 -6.42
#